data_AF-A0AA36B863-F1
#
_entry.id   AF-A0AA36B863-F1
#
_cell.length_a   1.000
_cell.length_b   1.000
_cell.length_c   1.000
_cell.angle_alpha   90.00
_cell.angle_beta   90.00
_cell.angle_gamma   90.00
#
_symmetry.space_group_name_H-M   'P 1'
#
loop_
_entity.id
_entity.type
_entity.pdbx_description
1 polymer ?
#
loop_
_entity_poly.entity_id
_entity_poly.type
_entity_poly.pdbx_seq_one_letter_code
_entity_poly.pdbx_strand_id
1 'polypeptide(L)'
;MDPYKLWTLLCLLGLSLPGLISVNGRLTRVDSDNRPSCADGQPISKTRITTADRVMALRIWFRNPVGDGKRIDAYIVPSEDAHQSEYVAAYDKRRAFISGFKGTRGTAVVTTNQAALWTDGRYFLEAESILDCSWILQRMGNPGVVDIPEWLGKELPSGSRVGASPMLMSAMKWKEMSMQLARYNITLIEVLQDLVDLVWTTTRPEKPNSVINALPLKFAGKSWQDKVQDLRNEMVKQNVAAFIVTSLDEIAWLFNFRAKDVPFNPVAIAYAIVDRQKIRLYLNNPSDKLNYDPTDSETNKKLYEHLNTNRRGRCLRKDDCVEVLNYNAILKDIKELVYNLHRKIWIPEACNYAIYNLIPEDQRFMTLSPVARMKAVKNDVERKGMENAHIKDAVALIDFVQKLEREVKAGEMWTEISAATELSKIRSKQKYNRGLSFDSISGSGPNGAIIHYRANNVTNREITTKDIYLLDSGGQYLDGTTDVTRTFHFGEPTRYERECYTRVLMGAIDLAQQKFIAGTPGYALDALARRHLWNVGLQYMHGTGHGIGAYLSVHEGPSAFSNPPYHLTPLMVGMFLSDEPGFYEAGAFGIRLETILMVQNATTKYRFMNFNFFKFKPITLVPFEPNLIDYSMLSKDQIYWLNNYNKLCEDIIGPELMRQGKNDALNWLKIPDEASESYIRLELLWFNVYEKNEGKEKVPESCVSDRKDWEVLWTLQIVRKRRSEVENEVKGEVVKELLVHLIAIVLILNNGNLRLT
;
A
#
# COMPACT_ATOMS: atom_id res chain seq x y z
N MET A 1 -37.59 -42.72 14.12
CA MET A 1 -36.12 -42.74 14.24
C MET A 1 -35.64 -41.29 14.27
N ASP A 2 -34.87 -40.93 15.28
CA ASP A 2 -34.33 -39.57 15.45
C ASP A 2 -33.34 -39.25 14.30
N PRO A 3 -33.61 -38.23 13.45
CA PRO A 3 -32.75 -37.88 12.31
C PRO A 3 -31.33 -37.48 12.73
N TYR A 4 -31.12 -37.05 13.98
CA TYR A 4 -29.78 -36.79 14.53
C TYR A 4 -28.95 -38.08 14.66
N LYS A 5 -29.56 -39.21 15.02
CA LYS A 5 -28.84 -40.48 15.20
C LYS A 5 -28.42 -41.12 13.88
N LEU A 6 -29.18 -40.92 12.81
CA LEU A 6 -28.85 -41.46 11.49
C LEU A 6 -27.72 -40.66 10.81
N TRP A 7 -27.70 -39.33 10.98
CA TRP A 7 -26.67 -38.46 10.42
C TRP A 7 -25.32 -38.64 11.13
N THR A 8 -25.34 -38.80 12.46
CA THR A 8 -24.13 -39.06 13.26
C THR A 8 -23.49 -40.43 12.92
N LEU A 9 -24.30 -41.44 12.61
CA LEU A 9 -23.82 -42.77 12.21
C LEU A 9 -23.17 -42.77 10.82
N LEU A 10 -23.68 -41.95 9.89
CA LEU A 10 -23.12 -41.82 8.53
C LEU A 10 -21.79 -41.05 8.52
N CYS A 11 -21.63 -40.05 9.39
CA CYS A 11 -20.36 -39.35 9.56
C CYS A 11 -19.27 -40.20 10.23
N LEU A 12 -19.64 -41.14 11.11
CA LEU A 12 -18.70 -42.06 11.77
C LEU A 12 -18.16 -43.18 10.84
N LEU A 13 -18.79 -43.43 9.69
CA LEU A 13 -18.44 -44.53 8.78
C LEU A 13 -17.58 -44.11 7.56
N GLY A 14 -17.17 -42.85 7.45
CA GLY A 14 -16.14 -42.41 6.48
C GLY A 14 -16.49 -42.57 4.98
N LEU A 15 -17.76 -42.80 4.63
CA LEU A 15 -18.19 -42.93 3.23
C LEU A 15 -18.47 -41.54 2.65
N SER A 16 -17.46 -40.95 2.00
CA SER A 16 -17.65 -39.78 1.14
C SER A 16 -18.03 -40.23 -0.28
N LEU A 17 -19.22 -39.86 -0.73
CA LEU A 17 -19.58 -39.83 -2.16
C LEU A 17 -19.90 -38.37 -2.51
N PRO A 18 -19.27 -37.80 -3.56
CA PRO A 18 -19.53 -36.42 -3.93
C PRO A 18 -20.94 -36.29 -4.54
N GLY A 19 -21.72 -35.30 -4.07
CA GLY A 19 -22.85 -34.74 -4.82
C GLY A 19 -24.26 -35.26 -4.52
N LEU A 20 -24.56 -35.83 -3.34
CA LEU A 20 -25.93 -36.17 -2.96
C LEU A 20 -26.34 -35.54 -1.63
N ILE A 21 -27.38 -34.69 -1.65
CA ILE A 21 -28.02 -34.13 -0.46
C ILE A 21 -29.45 -34.67 -0.38
N SER A 22 -29.85 -35.18 0.79
CA SER A 22 -31.21 -35.66 1.05
C SER A 22 -32.11 -34.48 1.42
N VAL A 23 -33.18 -34.28 0.64
CA VAL A 23 -34.30 -33.37 0.99
C VAL A 23 -35.57 -34.22 1.03
N ASN A 24 -36.22 -34.30 2.20
CA ASN A 24 -37.44 -35.10 2.43
C ASN A 24 -37.35 -36.58 1.96
N GLY A 25 -36.21 -37.24 2.15
CA GLY A 25 -36.07 -38.66 1.86
C GLY A 25 -36.04 -39.02 0.36
N ARG A 26 -35.89 -38.04 -0.54
CA ARG A 26 -35.57 -38.28 -1.95
C ARG A 26 -34.22 -37.68 -2.31
N LEU A 27 -33.37 -38.51 -2.91
CA LEU A 27 -32.12 -38.11 -3.55
C LEU A 27 -32.47 -37.39 -4.86
N THR A 28 -32.11 -36.11 -4.97
CA THR A 28 -32.28 -35.35 -6.22
C THR A 28 -30.91 -34.89 -6.72
N ARG A 29 -30.66 -35.15 -8.00
CA ARG A 29 -29.50 -34.62 -8.74
C ARG A 29 -29.84 -33.17 -9.09
N VAL A 30 -29.00 -32.22 -8.69
CA VAL A 30 -29.20 -30.81 -9.04
C VAL A 30 -28.66 -30.63 -10.46
N ASP A 31 -29.55 -30.50 -11.44
CA ASP A 31 -29.17 -30.08 -12.79
C ASP A 31 -28.65 -28.63 -12.75
N SER A 32 -27.43 -28.42 -13.25
CA SER A 32 -26.65 -27.18 -13.16
C SER A 32 -26.89 -26.21 -14.32
N ASP A 33 -27.96 -26.37 -15.08
CA ASP A 33 -28.01 -25.87 -16.47
C ASP A 33 -29.00 -24.72 -16.74
N ASN A 34 -29.31 -23.90 -15.74
CA ASN A 34 -29.83 -22.54 -15.99
C ASN A 34 -28.89 -21.51 -15.36
N ARG A 35 -27.94 -21.02 -16.17
CA ARG A 35 -26.79 -20.18 -15.76
C ARG A 35 -27.06 -18.69 -16.08
N PRO A 36 -26.94 -17.76 -15.11
CA PRO A 36 -27.21 -16.34 -15.39
C PRO A 36 -26.04 -15.54 -16.00
N SER A 37 -24.76 -15.88 -15.74
CA SER A 37 -23.64 -14.94 -15.96
C SER A 37 -22.57 -15.34 -16.98
N CYS A 38 -22.49 -16.60 -17.41
CA CYS A 38 -21.59 -17.02 -18.48
C CYS A 38 -22.38 -17.24 -19.76
N ALA A 39 -22.01 -16.59 -20.86
CA ALA A 39 -22.57 -16.88 -22.18
C ALA A 39 -22.18 -18.30 -22.62
N ASP A 40 -23.07 -18.98 -23.35
CA ASP A 40 -22.79 -20.29 -23.94
C ASP A 40 -21.53 -20.23 -24.82
N GLY A 41 -20.58 -21.14 -24.57
CA GLY A 41 -19.35 -21.26 -25.35
C GLY A 41 -18.14 -20.43 -24.87
N GLN A 42 -18.21 -19.71 -23.74
CA GLN A 42 -17.01 -19.04 -23.22
C GLN A 42 -15.92 -20.05 -22.79
N PRO A 43 -14.65 -19.86 -23.20
CA PRO A 43 -13.55 -20.70 -22.74
C PRO A 43 -13.38 -20.59 -21.22
N ILE A 44 -13.36 -21.73 -20.55
CA ILE A 44 -13.17 -21.80 -19.09
C ILE A 44 -11.73 -21.38 -18.78
N SER A 45 -11.56 -20.27 -18.06
CA SER A 45 -10.24 -19.86 -17.55
C SER A 45 -9.61 -20.99 -16.74
N LYS A 46 -8.33 -21.28 -16.99
CA LYS A 46 -7.55 -22.29 -16.23
C LYS A 46 -7.41 -21.95 -14.75
N THR A 47 -7.68 -20.70 -14.36
CA THR A 47 -7.59 -20.21 -12.97
C THR A 47 -8.94 -20.22 -12.23
N ARG A 48 -10.04 -20.65 -12.88
CA ARG A 48 -11.39 -20.63 -12.30
C ARG A 48 -11.51 -21.59 -11.11
N ILE A 49 -12.22 -21.15 -10.06
CA ILE A 49 -12.48 -21.93 -8.84
C ILE A 49 -13.99 -22.21 -8.71
N THR A 50 -14.37 -23.49 -8.70
CA THR A 50 -15.77 -23.89 -8.47
C THR A 50 -16.16 -23.73 -6.99
N THR A 51 -17.26 -23.02 -6.75
CA THR A 51 -17.78 -22.63 -5.44
C THR A 51 -19.29 -22.86 -5.27
N ALA A 52 -19.98 -23.36 -6.29
CA ALA A 52 -21.43 -23.62 -6.26
C ALA A 52 -21.90 -24.37 -4.99
N ASP A 53 -21.21 -25.44 -4.59
CA ASP A 53 -21.55 -26.21 -3.38
C ASP A 53 -21.44 -25.37 -2.10
N ARG A 54 -20.45 -24.47 -2.02
CA ARG A 54 -20.24 -23.58 -0.87
C ARG A 54 -21.37 -22.55 -0.77
N VAL A 55 -21.76 -21.97 -1.90
CA VAL A 55 -22.89 -21.03 -2.01
C VAL A 55 -24.20 -21.72 -1.65
N MET A 56 -24.43 -22.95 -2.13
CA MET A 56 -25.62 -23.73 -1.79
C MET A 56 -25.69 -24.06 -0.29
N ALA A 57 -24.57 -24.48 0.30
CA ALA A 57 -24.49 -24.74 1.74
C ALA A 57 -24.78 -23.48 2.57
N LEU A 58 -24.32 -22.30 2.15
CA LEU A 58 -24.64 -21.02 2.79
C LEU A 58 -26.15 -20.70 2.70
N ARG A 59 -26.78 -20.92 1.55
CA ARG A 59 -28.23 -20.70 1.38
C ARG A 59 -29.09 -21.61 2.27
N ILE A 60 -28.62 -22.81 2.60
CA ILE A 60 -29.33 -23.68 3.56
C ILE A 60 -29.43 -23.00 4.93
N TRP A 61 -28.38 -22.29 5.36
CA TRP A 61 -28.38 -21.56 6.63
C TRP A 61 -29.37 -20.40 6.69
N PHE A 62 -29.81 -19.85 5.55
CA PHE A 62 -30.82 -18.78 5.52
C PHE A 62 -32.18 -19.25 6.05
N ARG A 63 -32.44 -20.57 6.02
CA ARG A 63 -33.66 -21.19 6.56
C ARG A 63 -33.65 -21.26 8.10
N ASN A 64 -32.50 -21.08 8.73
CA ASN A 64 -32.37 -21.08 10.18
C ASN A 64 -32.61 -19.67 10.73
N PRO A 65 -33.29 -19.54 11.88
CA PRO A 65 -33.42 -18.25 12.53
C PRO A 65 -32.05 -17.75 13.01
N VAL A 66 -31.80 -16.45 12.86
CA VAL A 66 -30.61 -15.77 13.40
C VAL A 66 -30.93 -15.13 14.77
N GLY A 67 -30.06 -14.25 15.28
CA GLY A 67 -30.08 -13.77 16.67
C GLY A 67 -31.41 -13.18 17.18
N ASP A 68 -32.29 -12.70 16.28
CA ASP A 68 -33.63 -12.17 16.61
C ASP A 68 -34.77 -13.18 16.38
N GLY A 69 -34.45 -14.45 16.15
CA GLY A 69 -35.42 -15.54 15.98
C GLY A 69 -36.05 -15.63 14.59
N LYS A 70 -35.63 -14.82 13.62
CA LYS A 70 -36.20 -14.78 12.26
C LYS A 70 -35.15 -15.16 11.19
N ARG A 71 -35.64 -15.56 10.01
CA ARG A 71 -34.81 -15.93 8.85
C ARG A 71 -34.25 -14.71 8.13
N ILE A 72 -33.29 -14.93 7.23
CA ILE A 72 -32.72 -13.92 6.33
C ILE A 72 -32.88 -14.37 4.88
N ASP A 73 -32.87 -13.42 3.94
CA ASP A 73 -33.06 -13.63 2.51
C ASP A 73 -31.75 -13.45 1.71
N ALA A 74 -30.78 -12.76 2.30
CA ALA A 74 -29.43 -12.63 1.76
C ALA A 74 -28.39 -12.48 2.87
N TYR A 75 -27.11 -12.71 2.52
CA TYR A 75 -25.99 -12.56 3.43
C TYR A 75 -24.83 -11.82 2.76
N ILE A 76 -24.29 -10.81 3.45
CA ILE A 76 -23.15 -10.01 3.01
C ILE A 76 -21.87 -10.56 3.65
N VAL A 77 -20.86 -10.84 2.83
CA VAL A 77 -19.54 -11.33 3.23
C VAL A 77 -18.47 -10.31 2.81
N PRO A 78 -18.04 -9.42 3.72
CA PRO A 78 -16.95 -8.49 3.48
C PRO A 78 -15.58 -9.19 3.38
N SER A 79 -14.55 -8.45 2.99
CA SER A 79 -13.15 -8.92 2.98
C SER A 79 -12.46 -8.79 4.33
N GLU A 80 -12.91 -7.81 5.10
CA GLU A 80 -12.33 -7.32 6.33
C GLU A 80 -12.48 -8.33 7.48
N ASP A 81 -11.55 -8.28 8.43
CA ASP A 81 -11.63 -9.02 9.70
C ASP A 81 -12.29 -8.17 10.81
N ALA A 82 -12.26 -8.67 12.04
CA ALA A 82 -12.83 -8.00 13.20
C ALA A 82 -12.17 -6.64 13.53
N HIS A 83 -10.98 -6.40 12.98
CA HIS A 83 -10.11 -5.25 13.25
C HIS A 83 -9.95 -4.32 12.05
N GLN A 84 -10.69 -4.60 10.97
CA GLN A 84 -10.68 -3.83 9.73
C GLN A 84 -9.29 -3.82 9.09
N SER A 85 -8.55 -4.93 9.25
CA SER A 85 -7.25 -5.13 8.62
C SER A 85 -7.40 -5.19 7.09
N GLU A 86 -6.46 -4.57 6.38
CA GLU A 86 -6.41 -4.65 4.92
C GLU A 86 -6.00 -6.04 4.44
N TYR A 87 -4.89 -6.55 4.97
CA TYR A 87 -4.52 -7.95 4.83
C TYR A 87 -5.10 -8.72 6.01
N VAL A 88 -5.84 -9.78 5.72
CA VAL A 88 -6.43 -10.62 6.75
C VAL A 88 -5.70 -11.96 6.84
N ALA A 89 -5.66 -12.52 8.05
CA ALA A 89 -5.16 -13.88 8.26
C ALA A 89 -5.93 -14.90 7.42
N ALA A 90 -5.28 -16.01 7.06
CA ALA A 90 -5.92 -17.05 6.25
C ALA A 90 -7.22 -17.58 6.88
N TYR A 91 -7.28 -17.64 8.23
CA TYR A 91 -8.46 -17.97 9.03
C TYR A 91 -9.69 -17.08 8.75
N ASP A 92 -9.45 -15.81 8.40
CA ASP A 92 -10.48 -14.77 8.22
C ASP A 92 -10.82 -14.51 6.75
N LYS A 93 -10.22 -15.23 5.79
CA LYS A 93 -10.47 -15.11 4.34
C LYS A 93 -11.82 -15.69 3.88
N ARG A 94 -12.91 -15.36 4.58
CA ARG A 94 -14.28 -15.85 4.35
C ARG A 94 -14.78 -15.58 2.93
N ARG A 95 -14.60 -14.35 2.44
CA ARG A 95 -14.99 -13.98 1.07
C ARG A 95 -14.21 -14.77 0.01
N ALA A 96 -12.90 -14.99 0.22
CA ALA A 96 -12.12 -15.82 -0.70
C ALA A 96 -12.52 -17.29 -0.65
N PHE A 97 -12.90 -17.81 0.52
CA PHE A 97 -13.44 -19.17 0.64
C PHE A 97 -14.78 -19.31 -0.11
N ILE A 98 -15.74 -18.41 0.13
CA ILE A 98 -17.09 -18.54 -0.46
C ILE A 98 -17.10 -18.29 -1.97
N SER A 99 -16.27 -17.37 -2.48
CA SER A 99 -16.26 -16.96 -3.90
C SER A 99 -15.07 -17.45 -4.74
N GLY A 100 -14.00 -17.91 -4.10
CA GLY A 100 -12.73 -18.23 -4.78
C GLY A 100 -11.84 -17.00 -5.03
N PHE A 101 -12.39 -15.79 -5.10
CA PHE A 101 -11.65 -14.56 -5.42
C PHE A 101 -10.69 -14.14 -4.29
N LYS A 102 -9.39 -13.97 -4.62
CA LYS A 102 -8.29 -13.82 -3.64
C LYS A 102 -7.75 -12.38 -3.49
N GLY A 103 -8.15 -11.43 -4.33
CA GLY A 103 -7.76 -10.02 -4.22
C GLY A 103 -8.02 -9.45 -2.82
N THR A 104 -7.34 -8.39 -2.37
CA THR A 104 -7.49 -7.94 -0.97
C THR A 104 -8.77 -7.15 -0.71
N ARG A 105 -9.40 -6.58 -1.76
CA ARG A 105 -10.67 -5.85 -1.63
C ARG A 105 -11.81 -6.47 -2.43
N GLY A 106 -12.97 -6.57 -1.79
CA GLY A 106 -14.23 -6.92 -2.42
C GLY A 106 -15.31 -7.24 -1.40
N THR A 107 -16.55 -7.33 -1.83
CA THR A 107 -17.68 -7.75 -0.99
C THR A 107 -18.54 -8.73 -1.76
N ALA A 108 -18.71 -9.93 -1.21
CA ALA A 108 -19.59 -10.95 -1.76
C ALA A 108 -20.98 -10.80 -1.13
N VAL A 109 -22.02 -10.95 -1.94
CA VAL A 109 -23.42 -10.94 -1.49
C VAL A 109 -24.10 -12.17 -2.07
N VAL A 110 -24.69 -12.99 -1.21
CA VAL A 110 -25.40 -14.21 -1.60
C VAL A 110 -26.86 -14.05 -1.22
N THR A 111 -27.76 -14.09 -2.20
CA THR A 111 -29.20 -14.18 -1.98
C THR A 111 -29.65 -15.64 -2.06
N THR A 112 -30.94 -15.91 -1.84
CA THR A 112 -31.53 -17.24 -2.04
C THR A 112 -31.33 -17.79 -3.45
N ASN A 113 -31.21 -16.93 -4.47
CA ASN A 113 -31.18 -17.32 -5.88
C ASN A 113 -29.90 -16.90 -6.62
N GLN A 114 -29.28 -15.77 -6.26
CA GLN A 114 -28.10 -15.22 -6.93
C GLN A 114 -26.90 -15.07 -6.00
N ALA A 115 -25.71 -14.86 -6.57
CA ALA A 115 -24.52 -14.45 -5.86
C ALA A 115 -23.77 -13.41 -6.69
N ALA A 116 -23.30 -12.33 -6.06
CA ALA A 116 -22.61 -11.24 -6.73
C ALA A 116 -21.39 -10.80 -5.92
N LEU A 117 -20.35 -10.33 -6.61
CA LEU A 117 -19.11 -9.84 -6.00
C LEU A 117 -18.79 -8.44 -6.53
N TRP A 118 -18.70 -7.46 -5.62
CA TRP A 118 -18.20 -6.12 -5.92
C TRP A 118 -16.70 -6.05 -5.63
N THR A 119 -15.92 -5.48 -6.53
CA THR A 119 -14.51 -5.12 -6.32
C THR A 119 -14.15 -3.89 -7.16
N ASP A 120 -12.99 -3.29 -6.90
CA ASP A 120 -12.50 -2.10 -7.57
C ASP A 120 -11.57 -2.42 -8.76
N GLY A 121 -11.18 -1.38 -9.52
CA GLY A 121 -10.45 -1.51 -10.78
C GLY A 121 -9.13 -2.29 -10.71
N ARG A 122 -8.53 -2.41 -9.52
CA ARG A 122 -7.29 -3.17 -9.32
C ARG A 122 -7.48 -4.67 -9.53
N TYR A 123 -8.71 -5.18 -9.42
CA TYR A 123 -9.00 -6.63 -9.38
C TYR A 123 -9.95 -7.14 -10.46
N PHE A 124 -10.40 -6.29 -11.38
CA PHE A 124 -11.38 -6.68 -12.41
C PHE A 124 -10.95 -7.92 -13.21
N LEU A 125 -9.71 -7.92 -13.71
CA LEU A 125 -9.17 -9.01 -14.52
C LEU A 125 -8.95 -10.29 -13.68
N GLU A 126 -8.48 -10.16 -12.43
CA GLU A 126 -8.34 -11.29 -11.52
C GLU A 126 -9.70 -11.93 -11.24
N ALA A 127 -10.70 -11.13 -10.85
CA ALA A 127 -12.02 -11.61 -10.48
C ALA A 127 -12.72 -12.33 -11.66
N GLU A 128 -12.64 -11.77 -12.87
CA GLU A 128 -13.19 -12.40 -14.08
C GLU A 128 -12.55 -13.77 -14.38
N SER A 129 -11.24 -13.90 -14.13
CA SER A 129 -10.53 -15.16 -14.37
C SER A 129 -10.83 -16.25 -13.33
N ILE A 130 -11.12 -15.86 -12.07
CA ILE A 130 -11.24 -16.79 -10.94
C ILE A 130 -12.69 -17.19 -10.66
N LEU A 131 -13.65 -16.28 -10.80
CA LEU A 131 -15.05 -16.53 -10.43
C LEU A 131 -15.68 -17.59 -11.36
N ASP A 132 -16.47 -18.49 -10.76
CA ASP A 132 -17.32 -19.40 -11.53
C ASP A 132 -18.65 -18.76 -11.96
N CYS A 133 -19.43 -19.47 -12.77
CA CYS A 133 -20.68 -18.98 -13.33
C CYS A 133 -21.83 -18.85 -12.31
N SER A 134 -21.59 -19.15 -11.03
CA SER A 134 -22.55 -18.87 -9.96
C SER A 134 -22.49 -17.41 -9.52
N TRP A 135 -21.44 -16.67 -9.91
CA TRP A 135 -21.19 -15.30 -9.49
C TRP A 135 -21.43 -14.29 -10.60
N ILE A 136 -21.96 -13.14 -10.22
CA ILE A 136 -22.04 -11.92 -11.03
C ILE A 136 -20.93 -10.98 -10.56
N LEU A 137 -20.00 -10.63 -11.45
CA LEU A 137 -18.96 -9.65 -11.14
C LEU A 137 -19.50 -8.23 -11.31
N GLN A 138 -19.46 -7.44 -10.25
CA GLN A 138 -19.86 -6.04 -10.22
C GLN A 138 -18.61 -5.14 -10.20
N ARG A 139 -18.30 -4.50 -11.33
CA ARG A 139 -17.08 -3.70 -11.54
C ARG A 139 -17.27 -2.27 -11.01
N MET A 140 -16.93 -2.03 -9.76
CA MET A 140 -17.20 -0.74 -9.09
C MET A 140 -16.59 0.45 -9.85
N GLY A 141 -17.39 1.50 -10.04
CA GLY A 141 -16.97 2.72 -10.74
C GLY A 141 -17.18 2.69 -12.26
N ASN A 142 -17.50 1.54 -12.85
CA ASN A 142 -17.91 1.49 -14.26
C ASN A 142 -19.33 2.05 -14.43
N PRO A 143 -19.63 2.73 -15.55
CA PRO A 143 -20.98 3.20 -15.86
C PRO A 143 -22.01 2.07 -15.81
N GLY A 144 -23.14 2.30 -15.14
CA GLY A 144 -24.25 1.34 -15.03
C GLY A 144 -24.08 0.25 -13.96
N VAL A 145 -22.93 0.17 -13.29
CA VAL A 145 -22.76 -0.72 -12.13
C VAL A 145 -23.37 -0.08 -10.89
N VAL A 146 -24.33 -0.78 -10.30
CA VAL A 146 -25.08 -0.33 -9.13
C VAL A 146 -24.41 -0.77 -7.83
N ASP A 147 -24.68 -0.06 -6.73
CA ASP A 147 -24.19 -0.45 -5.42
C ASP A 147 -24.97 -1.65 -4.85
N ILE A 148 -24.47 -2.19 -3.72
CA ILE A 148 -25.06 -3.37 -3.08
C ILE A 148 -26.53 -3.11 -2.66
N PRO A 149 -26.88 -1.99 -2.02
CA PRO A 149 -28.27 -1.70 -1.67
C PRO A 149 -29.22 -1.61 -2.86
N GLU A 150 -28.82 -0.93 -3.94
CA GLU A 150 -29.65 -0.85 -5.15
C GLU A 150 -29.83 -2.21 -5.81
N TRP A 151 -28.77 -3.02 -5.88
CA TRP A 151 -28.88 -4.39 -6.40
C TRP A 151 -29.82 -5.25 -5.54
N LEU A 152 -29.66 -5.22 -4.21
CA LEU A 152 -30.55 -5.94 -3.30
C LEU A 152 -32.00 -5.45 -3.39
N GLY A 153 -32.23 -4.15 -3.60
CA GLY A 153 -33.56 -3.58 -3.81
C GLY A 153 -34.25 -4.04 -5.10
N LYS A 154 -33.47 -4.45 -6.12
CA LYS A 154 -33.99 -5.04 -7.36
C LYS A 154 -34.21 -6.54 -7.23
N GLU A 155 -33.35 -7.22 -6.48
CA GLU A 155 -33.34 -8.69 -6.37
C GLU A 155 -34.27 -9.25 -5.27
N LEU A 156 -34.53 -8.49 -4.21
CA LEU A 156 -35.29 -8.95 -3.05
C LEU A 156 -36.66 -8.25 -2.96
N PRO A 157 -37.70 -8.98 -2.48
CA PRO A 157 -38.99 -8.36 -2.22
C PRO A 157 -38.92 -7.37 -1.06
N SER A 158 -39.86 -6.42 -1.06
CA SER A 158 -40.07 -5.49 0.05
C SER A 158 -40.29 -6.23 1.37
N GLY A 159 -39.65 -5.79 2.46
CA GLY A 159 -39.70 -6.44 3.77
C GLY A 159 -38.61 -7.50 3.99
N SER A 160 -37.74 -7.73 3.00
CA SER A 160 -36.64 -8.68 3.11
C SER A 160 -35.60 -8.31 4.16
N ARG A 161 -34.88 -9.33 4.60
CA ARG A 161 -33.89 -9.26 5.68
C ARG A 161 -32.53 -9.69 5.18
N VAL A 162 -31.54 -8.84 5.32
CA VAL A 162 -30.16 -9.10 4.86
C VAL A 162 -29.28 -9.27 6.08
N GLY A 163 -28.65 -10.43 6.23
CA GLY A 163 -27.72 -10.71 7.32
C GLY A 163 -26.31 -10.25 7.01
N ALA A 164 -25.58 -9.79 8.02
CA ALA A 164 -24.15 -9.57 7.96
C ALA A 164 -23.53 -9.73 9.35
N SER A 165 -22.25 -10.09 9.41
CA SER A 165 -21.53 -10.13 10.69
C SER A 165 -21.19 -8.70 11.15
N PRO A 166 -21.67 -8.25 12.32
CA PRO A 166 -21.39 -6.90 12.83
C PRO A 166 -19.93 -6.75 13.27
N MET A 167 -19.19 -7.86 13.43
CA MET A 167 -17.76 -7.83 13.71
C MET A 167 -16.93 -7.48 12.47
N LEU A 168 -17.40 -7.83 11.27
CA LEU A 168 -16.60 -7.75 10.03
C LEU A 168 -16.91 -6.50 9.18
N MET A 169 -17.75 -5.61 9.68
CA MET A 169 -18.08 -4.34 9.02
C MET A 169 -17.79 -3.19 9.98
N SER A 170 -17.18 -2.12 9.47
CA SER A 170 -17.04 -0.89 10.24
C SER A 170 -18.41 -0.28 10.54
N ALA A 171 -18.50 0.46 11.64
CA ALA A 171 -19.74 1.10 12.07
C ALA A 171 -20.28 2.06 11.01
N MET A 172 -19.40 2.82 10.36
CA MET A 172 -19.78 3.75 9.30
C MET A 172 -20.38 3.02 8.09
N LYS A 173 -19.72 1.95 7.62
CA LYS A 173 -20.20 1.12 6.49
C LYS A 173 -21.55 0.46 6.82
N TRP A 174 -21.72 -0.02 8.05
CA TRP A 174 -22.99 -0.61 8.49
C TRP A 174 -24.13 0.41 8.49
N LYS A 175 -23.91 1.61 9.05
CA LYS A 175 -24.94 2.66 9.11
C LYS A 175 -25.35 3.12 7.72
N GLU A 176 -24.38 3.36 6.85
CA GLU A 176 -24.63 3.76 5.47
C GLU A 176 -25.43 2.69 4.72
N MET A 177 -24.98 1.43 4.78
CA MET A 177 -25.67 0.29 4.17
C MET A 177 -27.10 0.13 4.71
N SER A 178 -27.29 0.23 6.03
CA SER A 178 -28.61 0.13 6.67
C SER A 178 -29.56 1.24 6.20
N MET A 179 -29.07 2.49 6.13
CA MET A 179 -29.85 3.63 5.63
C MET A 179 -30.22 3.47 4.15
N GLN A 180 -29.29 2.99 3.32
CA GLN A 180 -29.53 2.78 1.89
C GLN A 180 -30.51 1.63 1.64
N LEU A 181 -30.38 0.52 2.35
CA LEU A 181 -31.31 -0.63 2.28
C LEU A 181 -32.73 -0.28 2.74
N ALA A 182 -32.86 0.58 3.74
CA ALA A 182 -34.17 1.01 4.24
C ALA A 182 -35.02 1.72 3.17
N ARG A 183 -34.40 2.35 2.16
CA ARG A 183 -35.12 2.98 1.02
C ARG A 183 -35.88 1.96 0.17
N TYR A 184 -35.47 0.70 0.22
CA TYR A 184 -36.10 -0.43 -0.45
C TYR A 184 -36.97 -1.28 0.50
N ASN A 185 -37.21 -0.79 1.73
CA ASN A 185 -37.86 -1.54 2.81
C ASN A 185 -37.14 -2.86 3.13
N ILE A 186 -35.81 -2.86 3.06
CA ILE A 186 -34.95 -3.99 3.41
C ILE A 186 -34.24 -3.67 4.73
N THR A 187 -34.19 -4.65 5.65
CA THR A 187 -33.55 -4.48 6.96
C THR A 187 -32.22 -5.22 7.02
N LEU A 188 -31.14 -4.54 7.43
CA LEU A 188 -29.85 -5.14 7.74
C LEU A 188 -29.85 -5.72 9.16
N ILE A 189 -29.52 -7.01 9.29
CA ILE A 189 -29.63 -7.80 10.53
C ILE A 189 -28.26 -8.27 10.99
N GLU A 190 -28.00 -8.10 12.29
CA GLU A 190 -26.78 -8.57 12.95
C GLU A 190 -26.77 -10.10 13.07
N VAL A 191 -25.73 -10.73 12.53
CA VAL A 191 -25.50 -12.17 12.65
C VAL A 191 -24.13 -12.41 13.31
N LEU A 192 -24.11 -12.52 14.64
CA LEU A 192 -22.86 -12.65 15.41
C LEU A 192 -22.08 -13.94 15.11
N GLN A 193 -22.78 -15.06 14.92
CA GLN A 193 -22.17 -16.30 14.46
C GLN A 193 -22.09 -16.27 12.94
N ASP A 194 -20.91 -15.98 12.40
CA ASP A 194 -20.74 -15.86 10.95
C ASP A 194 -21.15 -17.16 10.24
N LEU A 195 -22.00 -17.05 9.22
CA LEU A 195 -22.55 -18.22 8.53
C LEU A 195 -21.54 -18.91 7.62
N VAL A 196 -20.52 -18.19 7.13
CA VAL A 196 -19.45 -18.79 6.32
C VAL A 196 -18.60 -19.72 7.19
N ASP A 197 -18.40 -19.38 8.46
CA ASP A 197 -17.68 -20.22 9.41
C ASP A 197 -18.36 -21.58 9.62
N LEU A 198 -19.69 -21.63 9.53
CA LEU A 198 -20.49 -22.86 9.67
C LEU A 198 -20.44 -23.73 8.40
N VAL A 199 -20.12 -23.14 7.26
CA VAL A 199 -19.96 -23.84 5.97
C VAL A 199 -18.50 -24.25 5.72
N TRP A 200 -17.54 -23.55 6.31
CA TRP A 200 -16.11 -23.80 6.14
C TRP A 200 -15.60 -24.90 7.08
N THR A 201 -16.10 -26.13 6.88
CA THR A 201 -15.95 -27.21 7.87
C THR A 201 -14.66 -28.03 7.76
N THR A 202 -14.04 -28.16 6.58
CA THR A 202 -12.93 -29.10 6.36
C THR A 202 -11.58 -28.47 6.06
N THR A 203 -11.55 -27.25 5.51
CA THR A 203 -10.31 -26.62 5.00
C THR A 203 -9.99 -25.30 5.67
N ARG A 204 -10.69 -24.96 6.76
CA ARG A 204 -10.45 -23.68 7.44
C ARG A 204 -9.09 -23.72 8.14
N PRO A 205 -8.19 -22.78 7.84
CA PRO A 205 -6.91 -22.69 8.54
C PRO A 205 -7.12 -22.51 10.04
N GLU A 206 -6.12 -22.86 10.84
CA GLU A 206 -6.16 -22.55 12.27
C GLU A 206 -6.11 -21.05 12.52
N LYS A 207 -6.72 -20.61 13.63
CA LYS A 207 -6.62 -19.22 14.06
C LYS A 207 -5.15 -18.92 14.41
N PRO A 208 -4.57 -17.80 13.93
CA PRO A 208 -3.19 -17.46 14.23
C PRO A 208 -2.91 -17.41 15.74
N ASN A 209 -1.80 -18.03 16.15
CA ASN A 209 -1.36 -18.08 17.54
C ASN A 209 0.16 -17.86 17.64
N SER A 210 0.70 -16.91 16.88
CA SER A 210 2.12 -16.58 16.96
C SER A 210 2.46 -15.98 18.33
N VAL A 211 3.70 -16.21 18.78
CA VAL A 211 4.26 -15.58 19.98
C VAL A 211 4.43 -14.08 19.79
N ILE A 212 4.41 -13.34 20.90
CA ILE A 212 4.56 -11.89 20.90
C ILE A 212 5.93 -11.53 21.49
N ASN A 213 6.70 -10.75 20.74
CA ASN A 213 7.97 -10.21 21.20
C ASN A 213 7.84 -8.71 21.50
N ALA A 214 8.38 -8.28 22.63
CA ALA A 214 8.47 -6.85 22.95
C ALA A 214 9.49 -6.17 22.03
N LEU A 215 9.18 -4.97 21.56
CA LEU A 215 10.05 -4.14 20.73
C LEU A 215 10.90 -3.24 21.63
N PRO A 216 12.25 -3.37 21.63
CA PRO A 216 13.13 -2.52 22.42
C PRO A 216 13.05 -1.02 22.09
N LEU A 217 13.37 -0.18 23.07
CA LEU A 217 13.40 1.28 22.92
C LEU A 217 14.39 1.79 21.87
N LYS A 218 15.47 1.04 21.57
CA LYS A 218 16.40 1.39 20.48
C LYS A 218 15.75 1.39 19.10
N PHE A 219 14.56 0.77 18.96
CA PHE A 219 13.74 0.81 17.75
C PHE A 219 12.50 1.70 17.94
N ALA A 220 11.85 1.62 19.11
CA ALA A 220 10.60 2.34 19.36
C ALA A 220 10.75 3.82 19.74
N GLY A 221 11.89 4.22 20.32
CA GLY A 221 12.18 5.59 20.78
C GLY A 221 11.39 6.08 21.99
N LYS A 222 10.22 5.50 22.28
CA LYS A 222 9.34 5.90 23.39
C LYS A 222 8.73 4.68 24.07
N SER A 223 8.66 4.69 25.41
CA SER A 223 8.09 3.59 26.20
C SER A 223 6.58 3.45 25.99
N TRP A 224 6.03 2.26 26.27
CA TRP A 224 4.58 2.08 26.17
C TRP A 224 3.86 2.87 27.26
N GLN A 225 4.48 3.03 28.43
CA GLN A 225 3.96 3.86 29.53
C GLN A 225 3.77 5.30 29.08
N ASP A 226 4.80 5.89 28.44
CA ASP A 226 4.71 7.28 27.98
C ASP A 226 3.69 7.43 26.85
N LYS A 227 3.57 6.43 25.95
CA LYS A 227 2.55 6.41 24.90
C LYS A 227 1.13 6.34 25.48
N VAL A 228 0.92 5.51 26.51
CA VAL A 228 -0.37 5.44 27.23
C VAL A 228 -0.64 6.74 27.99
N GLN A 229 0.38 7.39 28.55
CA GLN A 229 0.22 8.68 29.20
C GLN A 229 -0.19 9.77 28.22
N ASP A 230 0.43 9.82 27.02
CA ASP A 230 -0.01 10.73 25.95
C ASP A 230 -1.47 10.47 25.55
N LEU A 231 -1.84 9.20 25.38
CA LEU A 231 -3.22 8.80 25.09
C LEU A 231 -4.18 9.30 26.18
N ARG A 232 -3.84 9.11 27.46
CA ARG A 232 -4.64 9.61 28.58
C ARG A 232 -4.74 11.14 28.57
N ASN A 233 -3.68 11.85 28.19
CA ASN A 233 -3.72 13.30 28.04
C ASN A 233 -4.71 13.72 26.93
N GLU A 234 -4.72 13.02 25.79
CA GLU A 234 -5.72 13.24 24.73
C GLU A 234 -7.14 12.91 25.21
N MET A 235 -7.31 11.84 25.98
CA MET A 235 -8.61 11.48 26.58
C MET A 235 -9.13 12.58 27.53
N VAL A 236 -8.25 13.19 28.32
CA VAL A 236 -8.60 14.32 29.20
C VAL A 236 -9.06 15.53 28.37
N LYS A 237 -8.35 15.87 27.29
CA LYS A 237 -8.73 16.98 26.40
C LYS A 237 -10.12 16.79 25.78
N GLN A 238 -10.48 15.56 25.43
CA GLN A 238 -11.79 15.23 24.86
C GLN A 238 -12.86 14.91 25.92
N ASN A 239 -12.52 15.02 27.22
CA ASN A 239 -13.40 14.68 28.35
C ASN A 239 -14.00 13.26 28.28
N VAL A 240 -13.23 12.28 27.79
CA VAL A 240 -13.64 10.86 27.74
C VAL A 240 -13.06 10.08 28.92
N ALA A 241 -13.74 9.00 29.29
CA ALA A 241 -13.38 8.16 30.43
C ALA A 241 -12.51 6.95 30.04
N ALA A 242 -12.70 6.44 28.83
CA ALA A 242 -11.96 5.30 28.28
C ALA A 242 -11.78 5.45 26.75
N PHE A 243 -10.76 4.80 26.21
CA PHE A 243 -10.56 4.60 24.78
C PHE A 243 -10.47 3.10 24.46
N ILE A 244 -11.22 2.66 23.46
CA ILE A 244 -11.19 1.29 22.95
C ILE A 244 -10.33 1.27 21.70
N VAL A 245 -9.23 0.52 21.73
CA VAL A 245 -8.32 0.34 20.61
C VAL A 245 -8.72 -0.92 19.85
N THR A 246 -9.07 -0.78 18.57
CA THR A 246 -9.52 -1.90 17.72
C THR A 246 -8.53 -2.25 16.62
N SER A 247 -7.77 -1.29 16.10
CA SER A 247 -6.79 -1.52 15.03
C SER A 247 -5.55 -2.22 15.58
N LEU A 248 -5.09 -3.27 14.89
CA LEU A 248 -4.00 -4.12 15.40
C LEU A 248 -2.64 -3.43 15.44
N ASP A 249 -2.38 -2.55 14.46
CA ASP A 249 -1.18 -1.73 14.37
C ASP A 249 -1.10 -0.67 15.48
N GLU A 250 -2.23 -0.06 15.85
CA GLU A 250 -2.33 0.85 16.99
C GLU A 250 -2.02 0.13 18.31
N ILE A 251 -2.53 -1.09 18.51
CA ILE A 251 -2.26 -1.89 19.71
C ILE A 251 -0.77 -2.26 19.78
N ALA A 252 -0.21 -2.76 18.67
CA ALA A 252 1.21 -3.11 18.57
C ALA A 252 2.13 -1.90 18.84
N TRP A 253 1.77 -0.72 18.31
CA TRP A 253 2.52 0.51 18.54
C TRP A 253 2.40 1.01 19.97
N LEU A 254 1.18 1.04 20.53
CA LEU A 254 0.90 1.55 21.87
C LEU A 254 1.65 0.77 22.94
N PHE A 255 1.72 -0.56 22.80
CA PHE A 255 2.36 -1.45 23.76
C PHE A 255 3.78 -1.87 23.41
N ASN A 256 4.36 -1.35 22.32
CA ASN A 256 5.71 -1.73 21.85
C ASN A 256 5.91 -3.25 21.80
N PHE A 257 5.06 -3.95 21.06
CA PHE A 257 5.28 -5.37 20.75
C PHE A 257 4.96 -5.66 19.30
N ARG A 258 5.42 -6.81 18.80
CA ARG A 258 5.14 -7.30 17.46
C ARG A 258 4.85 -8.79 17.48
N ALA A 259 4.08 -9.25 16.50
CA ALA A 259 3.75 -10.66 16.31
C ALA A 259 3.60 -10.97 14.81
N LYS A 260 3.21 -12.20 14.46
CA LYS A 260 3.08 -12.67 13.07
C LYS A 260 1.70 -13.26 12.81
N ASP A 261 0.67 -12.73 13.47
CA ASP A 261 -0.69 -13.26 13.32
C ASP A 261 -1.31 -12.89 11.96
N VAL A 262 -0.91 -11.74 11.39
CA VAL A 262 -1.38 -11.27 10.09
C VAL A 262 -0.20 -11.33 9.09
N PRO A 263 -0.40 -11.89 7.88
CA PRO A 263 0.64 -11.87 6.86
C PRO A 263 1.16 -10.46 6.59
N PHE A 264 2.49 -10.33 6.52
CA PHE A 264 3.24 -9.09 6.23
C PHE A 264 3.11 -7.94 7.24
N ASN A 265 2.06 -7.95 8.06
CA ASN A 265 1.83 -6.97 9.12
C ASN A 265 2.30 -7.55 10.47
N PRO A 266 3.31 -6.97 11.12
CA PRO A 266 3.91 -7.53 12.34
C PRO A 266 3.06 -7.28 13.60
N VAL A 267 1.79 -7.70 13.57
CA VAL A 267 0.77 -7.42 14.60
C VAL A 267 0.21 -8.70 15.20
N ALA A 268 -0.35 -8.58 16.41
CA ALA A 268 -1.10 -9.65 17.07
C ALA A 268 -2.60 -9.36 16.98
N ILE A 269 -3.42 -10.40 16.78
CA ILE A 269 -4.89 -10.25 16.84
C ILE A 269 -5.29 -9.94 18.28
N ALA A 270 -5.75 -8.71 18.53
CA ALA A 270 -5.95 -8.19 19.87
C ALA A 270 -6.97 -7.04 19.92
N TYR A 271 -7.53 -6.79 21.10
CA TYR A 271 -8.18 -5.52 21.45
C TYR A 271 -7.50 -4.89 22.66
N ALA A 272 -7.70 -3.60 22.90
CA ALA A 272 -7.35 -2.99 24.17
C ALA A 272 -8.39 -1.98 24.67
N ILE A 273 -8.49 -1.85 25.98
CA ILE A 273 -9.24 -0.79 26.65
C ILE A 273 -8.26 -0.04 27.55
N VAL A 274 -8.14 1.27 27.34
CA VAL A 274 -7.36 2.16 28.19
C VAL A 274 -8.34 3.09 28.90
N ASP A 275 -8.39 3.00 30.23
CA ASP A 275 -9.09 3.98 31.05
C ASP A 275 -8.08 4.83 31.85
N ARG A 276 -8.60 5.74 32.68
CA ARG A 276 -7.77 6.67 33.48
C ARG A 276 -6.80 5.97 34.45
N GLN A 277 -7.09 4.74 34.85
CA GLN A 277 -6.32 3.99 35.85
C GLN A 277 -5.82 2.65 35.31
N LYS A 278 -6.67 1.90 34.61
CA LYS A 278 -6.41 0.54 34.16
C LYS A 278 -6.17 0.46 32.66
N ILE A 279 -5.48 -0.60 32.29
CA ILE A 279 -5.21 -0.98 30.90
C ILE A 279 -5.53 -2.47 30.79
N ARG A 280 -6.37 -2.83 29.82
CA ARG A 280 -6.71 -4.21 29.51
C ARG A 280 -6.33 -4.52 28.07
N LEU A 281 -5.61 -5.62 27.85
CA LEU A 281 -5.22 -6.15 26.56
C LEU A 281 -5.89 -7.52 26.38
N TYR A 282 -6.61 -7.70 25.27
CA TYR A 282 -7.40 -8.91 25.01
C TYR A 282 -6.70 -9.71 23.91
N LEU A 283 -6.20 -10.91 24.26
CA LEU A 283 -5.41 -11.75 23.36
C LEU A 283 -6.05 -13.13 23.16
N ASN A 284 -5.86 -13.71 21.97
CA ASN A 284 -6.18 -15.12 21.77
C ASN A 284 -5.16 -15.98 22.51
N ASN A 285 -5.60 -17.03 23.21
CA ASN A 285 -4.74 -17.90 24.04
C ASN A 285 -3.67 -17.13 24.86
N PRO A 286 -4.06 -16.27 25.82
CA PRO A 286 -3.12 -15.41 26.54
C PRO A 286 -1.92 -16.13 27.15
N SER A 287 -2.12 -17.35 27.68
CA SER A 287 -1.04 -18.16 28.25
C SER A 287 0.08 -18.47 27.25
N ASP A 288 -0.27 -18.67 25.98
CA ASP A 288 0.70 -18.95 24.91
C ASP A 288 1.36 -17.65 24.45
N LYS A 289 0.56 -16.59 24.24
CA LYS A 289 1.04 -15.30 23.73
C LYS A 289 1.87 -14.50 24.73
N LEU A 290 1.75 -14.78 26.03
CA LEU A 290 2.61 -14.21 27.06
C LEU A 290 3.98 -14.90 27.14
N ASN A 291 4.14 -16.06 26.47
CA ASN A 291 5.46 -16.63 26.20
C ASN A 291 6.12 -15.84 25.05
N TYR A 292 7.40 -16.12 24.81
CA TYR A 292 8.25 -15.38 23.89
C TYR A 292 9.00 -16.33 22.97
N ASP A 293 9.52 -15.82 21.85
CA ASP A 293 10.51 -16.54 21.06
C ASP A 293 11.90 -16.36 21.67
N PRO A 294 12.52 -17.40 22.29
CA PRO A 294 13.86 -17.27 22.86
C PRO A 294 14.95 -17.16 21.80
N THR A 295 14.64 -17.39 20.52
CA THR A 295 15.63 -17.42 19.43
C THR A 295 15.92 -16.04 18.83
N ASP A 296 15.06 -15.04 19.04
CA ASP A 296 15.28 -13.68 18.54
C ASP A 296 16.10 -12.85 19.54
N SER A 297 17.42 -12.83 19.38
CA SER A 297 18.35 -12.10 20.26
C SER A 297 18.13 -10.58 20.29
N GLU A 298 17.45 -10.03 19.30
CA GLU A 298 17.16 -8.59 19.22
C GLU A 298 15.85 -8.21 19.94
N THR A 299 14.93 -9.16 20.13
CA THR A 299 13.61 -8.95 20.76
C THR A 299 13.25 -10.05 21.76
N ASN A 300 14.18 -10.43 22.64
CA ASN A 300 14.03 -11.56 23.56
C ASN A 300 13.34 -11.22 24.91
N LYS A 301 12.85 -10.00 25.10
CA LYS A 301 12.15 -9.63 26.34
C LYS A 301 10.75 -10.24 26.35
N LYS A 302 10.45 -10.99 27.41
CA LYS A 302 9.15 -11.64 27.61
C LYS A 302 8.04 -10.62 27.72
N LEU A 303 6.90 -10.89 27.07
CA LEU A 303 5.78 -9.95 27.06
C LEU A 303 5.26 -9.67 28.47
N TYR A 304 5.13 -10.67 29.35
CA TYR A 304 4.64 -10.43 30.71
C TYR A 304 5.56 -9.52 31.54
N GLU A 305 6.89 -9.63 31.37
CA GLU A 305 7.87 -8.74 32.01
C GLU A 305 7.82 -7.34 31.41
N HIS A 306 7.57 -7.24 30.10
CA HIS A 306 7.43 -5.97 29.41
C HIS A 306 6.17 -5.20 29.82
N LEU A 307 5.07 -5.91 30.02
CA LEU A 307 3.76 -5.38 30.39
C LEU A 307 3.52 -5.30 31.92
N ASN A 308 4.55 -5.57 32.73
CA ASN A 308 4.48 -5.56 34.20
C ASN A 308 3.34 -6.44 34.78
N THR A 309 3.13 -7.60 34.17
CA THR A 309 2.12 -8.59 34.57
C THR A 309 2.78 -9.93 34.93
N ASN A 310 2.08 -10.79 35.67
CA ASN A 310 2.50 -12.19 35.81
C ASN A 310 2.15 -13.01 34.56
N ARG A 311 2.62 -14.27 34.53
CA ARG A 311 2.38 -15.23 33.43
C ARG A 311 0.91 -15.58 33.18
N ARG A 312 0.00 -15.20 34.10
CA ARG A 312 -1.45 -15.37 33.95
C ARG A 312 -2.15 -14.09 33.49
N GLY A 313 -1.40 -13.05 33.10
CA GLY A 313 -1.98 -11.79 32.66
C GLY A 313 -2.52 -10.89 33.78
N ARG A 314 -2.20 -11.17 35.06
CA ARG A 314 -2.61 -10.31 36.17
C ARG A 314 -1.51 -9.32 36.58
N CYS A 315 -1.90 -8.07 36.68
CA CYS A 315 -1.07 -6.96 37.15
C CYS A 315 -0.34 -7.25 38.46
N LEU A 316 0.94 -6.89 38.50
CA LEU A 316 1.78 -7.01 39.70
C LEU A 316 1.71 -5.76 40.60
N ARG A 317 1.43 -4.59 40.01
CA ARG A 317 1.23 -3.28 40.68
C ARG A 317 0.04 -2.58 40.03
N LYS A 318 -0.67 -1.71 40.75
CA LYS A 318 -1.92 -1.10 40.23
C LYS A 318 -1.71 -0.07 39.11
N ASP A 319 -0.65 0.73 39.16
CA ASP A 319 -0.55 1.97 38.37
C ASP A 319 0.43 1.91 37.19
N ASP A 320 1.04 0.75 36.92
CA ASP A 320 2.02 0.56 35.84
C ASP A 320 2.00 -0.89 35.35
N CYS A 321 0.86 -1.34 34.82
CA CYS A 321 0.68 -2.69 34.32
C CYS A 321 -0.39 -2.78 33.24
N VAL A 322 -0.35 -3.86 32.46
CA VAL A 322 -1.42 -4.24 31.52
C VAL A 322 -2.02 -5.56 31.95
N GLU A 323 -3.32 -5.55 32.25
CA GLU A 323 -4.09 -6.77 32.51
C GLU A 323 -4.37 -7.48 31.18
N VAL A 324 -4.01 -8.75 31.07
CA VAL A 324 -4.14 -9.52 29.83
C VAL A 324 -5.27 -10.54 29.98
N LEU A 325 -6.29 -10.39 29.14
CA LEU A 325 -7.55 -11.12 29.18
C LEU A 325 -7.78 -11.92 27.89
N ASN A 326 -8.75 -12.83 27.93
CA ASN A 326 -9.12 -13.61 26.73
C ASN A 326 -9.79 -12.71 25.68
N TYR A 327 -9.39 -12.87 24.41
CA TYR A 327 -9.93 -12.14 23.26
C TYR A 327 -11.46 -12.01 23.25
N ASN A 328 -12.17 -13.10 23.58
CA ASN A 328 -13.63 -13.15 23.51
C ASN A 328 -14.33 -12.38 24.66
N ALA A 329 -13.59 -11.95 25.68
CA ALA A 329 -14.15 -11.19 26.80
C ALA A 329 -14.46 -9.72 26.45
N ILE A 330 -13.90 -9.20 25.34
CA ILE A 330 -13.99 -7.78 24.99
C ILE A 330 -15.42 -7.23 24.97
N LEU A 331 -16.36 -7.91 24.31
CA LEU A 331 -17.74 -7.43 24.19
C LEU A 331 -18.46 -7.42 25.55
N LYS A 332 -18.16 -8.39 26.42
CA LYS A 332 -18.71 -8.46 27.77
C LYS A 332 -18.17 -7.30 28.61
N ASP A 333 -16.86 -7.09 28.59
CA ASP A 333 -16.21 -6.05 29.40
C ASP A 333 -16.59 -4.63 28.95
N ILE A 334 -16.86 -4.42 27.65
CA ILE A 334 -17.40 -3.15 27.15
C ILE A 334 -18.81 -2.91 27.71
N LYS A 335 -19.69 -3.92 27.74
CA LYS A 335 -21.02 -3.79 28.35
C LYS A 335 -20.92 -3.40 29.82
N GLU A 336 -20.03 -4.06 30.57
CA GLU A 336 -19.77 -3.71 31.98
C GLU A 336 -19.19 -2.29 32.12
N LEU A 337 -18.30 -1.88 31.21
CA LEU A 337 -17.72 -0.54 31.20
C LEU A 337 -18.79 0.54 30.99
N VAL A 338 -19.68 0.34 30.02
CA VAL A 338 -20.82 1.24 29.71
C VAL A 338 -21.77 1.34 30.90
N TYR A 339 -22.07 0.21 31.55
CA TYR A 339 -22.95 0.18 32.72
C TYR A 339 -22.35 0.92 33.91
N ASN A 340 -21.02 0.81 34.12
CA ASN A 340 -20.38 1.36 35.31
C ASN A 340 -19.94 2.83 35.18
N LEU A 341 -19.51 3.27 33.99
CA LEU A 341 -18.88 4.60 33.85
C LEU A 341 -19.89 5.73 33.65
N HIS A 342 -21.01 5.48 32.96
CA HIS A 342 -21.99 6.52 32.57
C HIS A 342 -21.33 7.79 31.99
N ARG A 343 -20.27 7.63 31.20
CA ARG A 343 -19.44 8.72 30.64
C ARG A 343 -19.07 8.40 29.20
N LYS A 344 -18.60 9.43 28.48
CA LYS A 344 -18.14 9.27 27.10
C LYS A 344 -16.98 8.27 27.00
N ILE A 345 -17.15 7.29 26.11
CA ILE A 345 -16.16 6.29 25.72
C ILE A 345 -15.76 6.57 24.27
N TRP A 346 -14.46 6.70 24.05
CA TRP A 346 -13.91 6.97 22.72
C TRP A 346 -13.71 5.66 21.96
N ILE A 347 -14.27 5.59 20.75
CA ILE A 347 -14.01 4.54 19.76
C ILE A 347 -13.52 5.14 18.44
N PRO A 348 -12.62 4.47 17.70
CA PRO A 348 -12.18 4.94 16.40
C PRO A 348 -13.28 4.82 15.33
N GLU A 349 -13.22 5.63 14.27
CA GLU A 349 -14.16 5.57 13.14
C GLU A 349 -14.15 4.22 12.39
N ALA A 350 -12.99 3.56 12.37
CA ALA A 350 -12.82 2.24 11.77
C ALA A 350 -13.43 1.11 12.61
N CYS A 351 -13.86 1.38 13.86
CA CYS A 351 -14.38 0.36 14.78
C CYS A 351 -15.50 -0.48 14.15
N ASN A 352 -15.48 -1.79 14.40
CA ASN A 352 -16.56 -2.67 13.96
C ASN A 352 -17.93 -2.29 14.56
N TYR A 353 -18.99 -2.62 13.83
CA TYR A 353 -20.34 -2.27 14.22
C TYR A 353 -20.77 -2.93 15.54
N ALA A 354 -20.28 -4.13 15.87
CA ALA A 354 -20.61 -4.80 17.12
C ALA A 354 -20.18 -3.96 18.34
N ILE A 355 -18.92 -3.49 18.39
CA ILE A 355 -18.44 -2.63 19.48
C ILE A 355 -19.17 -1.28 19.47
N TYR A 356 -19.36 -0.68 18.28
CA TYR A 356 -20.12 0.57 18.15
C TYR A 356 -21.50 0.43 18.79
N ASN A 357 -22.27 -0.59 18.40
CA ASN A 357 -23.66 -0.77 18.82
C ASN A 357 -23.79 -1.06 20.32
N LEU A 358 -22.77 -1.65 20.95
CA LEU A 358 -22.75 -1.90 22.40
C LEU A 358 -22.66 -0.63 23.26
N ILE A 359 -22.18 0.48 22.71
CA ILE A 359 -22.01 1.74 23.44
C ILE A 359 -23.16 2.67 23.07
N PRO A 360 -24.06 3.03 23.99
CA PRO A 360 -25.17 3.97 23.74
C PRO A 360 -24.69 5.30 23.13
N GLU A 361 -25.51 5.91 22.28
CA GLU A 361 -25.15 7.14 21.56
C GLU A 361 -24.76 8.31 22.49
N ASP A 362 -25.45 8.44 23.63
CA ASP A 362 -25.16 9.41 24.68
C ASP A 362 -23.82 9.15 25.40
N GLN A 363 -23.31 7.92 25.38
CA GLN A 363 -21.99 7.55 25.91
C GLN A 363 -20.92 7.39 24.82
N ARG A 364 -21.28 7.43 23.53
CA ARG A 364 -20.33 7.24 22.43
C ARG A 364 -19.64 8.55 22.05
N PHE A 365 -18.32 8.49 21.87
CA PHE A 365 -17.51 9.54 21.25
C PHE A 365 -16.70 8.90 20.11
N MET A 366 -16.96 9.29 18.87
CA MET A 366 -16.36 8.66 17.70
C MET A 366 -15.69 9.71 16.82
N THR A 367 -14.39 9.57 16.64
CA THR A 367 -13.52 10.41 15.81
C THR A 367 -12.25 9.63 15.52
N LEU A 368 -11.43 10.11 14.58
CA LEU A 368 -10.09 9.59 14.31
C LEU A 368 -9.31 9.22 15.58
N SER A 369 -8.70 8.03 15.58
CA SER A 369 -7.92 7.53 16.72
C SER A 369 -6.78 8.50 17.10
N PRO A 370 -6.61 8.82 18.39
CA PRO A 370 -5.45 9.58 18.84
C PRO A 370 -4.16 8.78 18.65
N VAL A 371 -4.21 7.45 18.77
CA VAL A 371 -3.05 6.57 18.56
C VAL A 371 -2.64 6.58 17.09
N ALA A 372 -3.60 6.53 16.15
CA ALA A 372 -3.32 6.69 14.72
C ALA A 372 -2.61 8.01 14.40
N ARG A 373 -3.07 9.13 14.98
CA ARG A 373 -2.41 10.44 14.80
C ARG A 373 -0.98 10.46 15.37
N MET A 374 -0.79 9.89 16.57
CA MET A 374 0.51 9.89 17.24
C MET A 374 1.53 9.03 16.49
N LYS A 375 1.16 7.82 16.05
CA LYS A 375 2.09 6.92 15.35
C LYS A 375 2.42 7.35 13.91
N ALA A 376 1.52 8.11 13.28
CA ALA A 376 1.76 8.65 11.94
C ALA A 376 2.99 9.59 11.92
N VAL A 377 3.26 10.30 13.02
CA VAL A 377 4.41 11.20 13.19
C VAL A 377 5.55 10.46 13.90
N LYS A 378 6.59 10.08 13.16
CA LYS A 378 7.68 9.25 13.70
C LYS A 378 8.62 10.09 14.57
N ASN A 379 8.95 9.55 15.75
CA ASN A 379 9.96 10.17 16.61
C ASN A 379 11.38 10.05 16.00
N ASP A 380 12.40 10.67 16.59
CA ASP A 380 13.76 10.67 16.02
C ASP A 380 14.35 9.27 15.83
N VAL A 381 14.08 8.34 16.75
CA VAL A 381 14.56 6.95 16.68
C VAL A 381 13.86 6.20 15.55
N GLU A 382 12.52 6.31 15.48
CA GLU A 382 11.73 5.71 14.39
C GLU A 382 12.14 6.30 13.03
N ARG A 383 12.35 7.62 12.94
CA ARG A 383 12.81 8.30 11.71
C ARG A 383 14.15 7.75 11.25
N LYS A 384 15.13 7.67 12.16
CA LYS A 384 16.45 7.15 11.83
C LYS A 384 16.40 5.67 11.46
N GLY A 385 15.56 4.89 12.14
CA GLY A 385 15.31 3.50 11.83
C GLY A 385 14.75 3.31 10.41
N MET A 386 13.73 4.09 10.05
CA MET A 386 13.14 4.09 8.71
C MET A 386 14.17 4.41 7.64
N GLU A 387 14.98 5.46 7.82
CA GLU A 387 16.10 5.77 6.90
C GLU A 387 17.07 4.60 6.76
N ASN A 388 17.48 3.98 7.87
CA ASN A 388 18.40 2.85 7.85
C ASN A 388 17.77 1.61 7.21
N ALA A 389 16.46 1.38 7.36
CA ALA A 389 15.74 0.28 6.71
C ALA A 389 15.76 0.46 5.18
N HIS A 390 15.47 1.67 4.70
CA HIS A 390 15.47 1.96 3.26
C HIS A 390 16.87 1.90 2.63
N ILE A 391 17.93 2.26 3.36
CA ILE A 391 19.31 2.07 2.88
C ILE A 391 19.61 0.57 2.67
N LYS A 392 19.28 -0.27 3.66
CA LYS A 392 19.45 -1.74 3.55
C LYS A 392 18.64 -2.32 2.40
N ASP A 393 17.42 -1.82 2.21
CA ASP A 393 16.52 -2.29 1.17
C ASP A 393 16.96 -1.87 -0.23
N ALA A 394 17.42 -0.62 -0.39
CA ALA A 394 18.00 -0.12 -1.64
C ALA A 394 19.22 -0.93 -2.06
N VAL A 395 20.11 -1.29 -1.12
CA VAL A 395 21.24 -2.19 -1.39
C VAL A 395 20.77 -3.54 -1.92
N ALA A 396 19.76 -4.14 -1.30
CA ALA A 396 19.22 -5.42 -1.73
C ALA A 396 18.59 -5.34 -3.13
N LEU A 397 17.84 -4.28 -3.41
CA LEU A 397 17.19 -4.09 -4.70
C LEU A 397 18.21 -3.80 -5.81
N ILE A 398 19.20 -2.94 -5.58
CA ILE A 398 20.24 -2.62 -6.57
C ILE A 398 21.14 -3.84 -6.86
N ASP A 399 21.54 -4.59 -5.83
CA ASP A 399 22.29 -5.84 -5.99
C ASP A 399 21.52 -6.90 -6.80
N PHE A 400 20.20 -6.93 -6.63
CA PHE A 400 19.32 -7.80 -7.40
C PHE A 400 19.13 -7.33 -8.85
N VAL A 401 18.75 -6.07 -9.05
CA VAL A 401 18.36 -5.55 -10.37
C VAL A 401 19.54 -5.57 -11.33
N GLN A 402 20.75 -5.22 -10.89
CA GLN A 402 21.92 -5.36 -11.77
C GLN A 402 22.04 -6.80 -12.26
N LYS A 403 21.83 -7.76 -11.36
CA LYS A 403 22.08 -9.18 -11.62
C LYS A 403 21.07 -9.66 -12.64
N LEU A 404 19.81 -9.31 -12.40
CA LEU A 404 18.69 -9.58 -13.30
C LEU A 404 18.97 -9.00 -14.68
N GLU A 405 19.33 -7.73 -14.79
CA GLU A 405 19.62 -7.08 -16.06
C GLU A 405 20.75 -7.79 -16.83
N ARG A 406 21.88 -8.04 -16.15
CA ARG A 406 23.04 -8.72 -16.74
C ARG A 406 22.68 -10.10 -17.27
N GLU A 407 21.95 -10.89 -16.48
CA GLU A 407 21.62 -12.27 -16.81
C GLU A 407 20.54 -12.34 -17.90
N VAL A 408 19.50 -11.50 -17.85
CA VAL A 408 18.49 -11.40 -18.92
C VAL A 408 19.15 -10.97 -20.25
N LYS A 409 20.08 -10.01 -20.23
CA LYS A 409 20.85 -9.61 -21.43
C LYS A 409 21.76 -10.72 -21.95
N ALA A 410 22.24 -11.60 -21.08
CA ALA A 410 23.03 -12.78 -21.46
C ALA A 410 22.17 -13.96 -21.98
N GLY A 411 20.84 -13.84 -21.94
CA GLY A 411 19.92 -14.90 -22.36
C GLY A 411 19.62 -15.95 -21.28
N GLU A 412 19.97 -15.68 -20.02
CA GLU A 412 19.59 -16.55 -18.90
C GLU A 412 18.09 -16.42 -18.60
N MET A 413 17.46 -17.54 -18.29
CA MET A 413 16.01 -17.59 -18.08
C MET A 413 15.62 -17.05 -16.69
N TRP A 414 14.89 -15.94 -16.69
CA TRP A 414 14.23 -15.37 -15.52
C TRP A 414 12.73 -15.34 -15.71
N THR A 415 12.00 -15.59 -14.62
CA THR A 415 10.55 -15.50 -14.59
C THR A 415 10.10 -14.54 -13.48
N GLU A 416 8.86 -14.08 -13.54
CA GLU A 416 8.27 -13.19 -12.53
C GLU A 416 8.43 -13.75 -11.11
N ILE A 417 8.14 -15.05 -10.92
CA ILE A 417 8.27 -15.75 -9.63
C ILE A 417 9.74 -15.86 -9.21
N SER A 418 10.65 -16.23 -10.12
CA SER A 418 12.06 -16.41 -9.77
C SER A 418 12.70 -15.08 -9.38
N ALA A 419 12.36 -13.99 -10.06
CA ALA A 419 12.77 -12.63 -9.73
C ALA A 419 12.30 -12.20 -8.32
N ALA A 420 11.01 -12.31 -8.03
CA ALA A 420 10.46 -11.99 -6.72
C ALA A 420 11.09 -12.84 -5.59
N THR A 421 11.32 -14.12 -5.87
CA THR A 421 11.94 -15.06 -4.91
C THR A 421 13.39 -14.70 -4.61
N GLU A 422 14.19 -14.40 -5.64
CA GLU A 422 15.60 -14.04 -5.45
C GLU A 422 15.74 -12.71 -4.71
N LEU A 423 14.93 -11.69 -5.04
CA LEU A 423 14.94 -10.43 -4.29
C LEU A 423 14.58 -10.65 -2.82
N SER A 424 13.56 -11.45 -2.52
CA SER A 424 13.21 -11.81 -1.14
C SER A 424 14.38 -12.50 -0.40
N LYS A 425 15.13 -13.36 -1.09
CA LYS A 425 16.32 -14.03 -0.54
C LYS A 425 17.50 -13.09 -0.33
N ILE A 426 17.65 -12.06 -1.17
CA ILE A 426 18.68 -11.03 -0.98
C ILE A 426 18.30 -10.13 0.20
N ARG A 427 17.04 -9.69 0.29
CA ARG A 427 16.50 -8.92 1.42
C ARG A 427 16.64 -9.63 2.76
N SER A 428 16.40 -10.94 2.81
CA SER A 428 16.48 -11.71 4.06
C SER A 428 17.89 -11.76 4.67
N LYS A 429 18.93 -11.46 3.89
CA LYS A 429 20.32 -11.34 4.35
C LYS A 429 20.63 -9.98 4.98
N GLN A 430 19.80 -8.97 4.73
CA GLN A 430 20.00 -7.64 5.29
C GLN A 430 19.73 -7.64 6.80
N LYS A 431 20.52 -6.87 7.54
CA LYS A 431 20.42 -6.76 9.00
C LYS A 431 18.99 -6.38 9.39
N TYR A 432 18.48 -7.03 10.45
CA TYR A 432 17.14 -6.79 11.00
C TYR A 432 15.94 -7.13 10.12
N ASN A 433 16.13 -7.74 8.94
CA ASN A 433 15.00 -8.18 8.12
C ASN A 433 14.08 -9.16 8.89
N ARG A 434 12.78 -9.05 8.66
CA ARG A 434 11.69 -9.82 9.29
C ARG A 434 10.69 -10.36 8.26
N GLY A 435 11.09 -10.41 6.99
CA GLY A 435 10.26 -10.83 5.86
C GLY A 435 9.80 -9.66 5.00
N LEU A 436 8.83 -9.93 4.13
CA LEU A 436 8.25 -8.95 3.22
C LEU A 436 7.21 -8.08 3.93
N SER A 437 7.02 -6.84 3.46
CA SER A 437 5.96 -5.93 3.90
C SER A 437 4.64 -6.12 3.14
N PHE A 438 4.67 -6.83 2.01
CA PHE A 438 3.54 -7.35 1.24
C PHE A 438 4.06 -8.40 0.22
N ASP A 439 3.16 -9.12 -0.45
CA ASP A 439 3.55 -10.02 -1.55
C ASP A 439 4.08 -9.20 -2.73
N SER A 440 5.34 -9.40 -3.12
CA SER A 440 5.95 -8.70 -4.24
C SER A 440 5.12 -8.84 -5.52
N ILE A 441 4.88 -7.72 -6.19
CA ILE A 441 4.27 -7.66 -7.51
C ILE A 441 5.42 -7.62 -8.52
N SER A 442 5.53 -8.69 -9.31
CA SER A 442 6.58 -8.88 -10.32
C SER A 442 5.86 -9.18 -11.63
N GLY A 443 5.78 -8.19 -12.53
CA GLY A 443 4.95 -8.24 -13.73
C GLY A 443 5.74 -7.90 -14.99
N SER A 444 5.85 -8.86 -15.91
CA SER A 444 6.52 -8.72 -17.22
C SER A 444 5.50 -8.49 -18.33
N GLY A 445 5.70 -7.44 -19.12
CA GLY A 445 4.82 -7.03 -20.21
C GLY A 445 3.36 -6.86 -19.74
N PRO A 446 2.38 -7.57 -20.34
CA PRO A 446 0.96 -7.38 -20.02
C PRO A 446 0.59 -7.59 -18.56
N ASN A 447 1.35 -8.42 -17.82
CA ASN A 447 1.11 -8.65 -16.41
C ASN A 447 1.41 -7.42 -15.55
N GLY A 448 2.32 -6.53 -16.00
CA GLY A 448 2.59 -5.26 -15.34
C GLY A 448 1.39 -4.30 -15.35
N ALA A 449 0.46 -4.45 -16.31
CA ALA A 449 -0.76 -3.64 -16.40
C ALA A 449 -1.81 -4.02 -15.34
N ILE A 450 -1.67 -5.16 -14.68
CA ILE A 450 -2.57 -5.59 -13.60
C ILE A 450 -2.03 -5.01 -12.29
N ILE A 451 -2.67 -3.95 -11.79
CA ILE A 451 -2.17 -3.10 -10.69
C ILE A 451 -1.67 -3.92 -9.48
N HIS A 452 -2.48 -4.88 -9.01
CA HIS A 452 -2.15 -5.79 -7.90
C HIS A 452 -1.89 -7.23 -8.38
N TYR A 453 -1.13 -7.36 -9.47
CA TYR A 453 -0.78 -8.66 -10.05
C TYR A 453 -0.09 -9.58 -9.04
N ARG A 454 -0.43 -10.87 -9.09
CA ARG A 454 0.22 -11.92 -8.31
C ARG A 454 0.56 -13.08 -9.22
N ALA A 455 1.85 -13.21 -9.52
CA ALA A 455 2.35 -14.30 -10.33
C ALA A 455 2.00 -15.66 -9.68
N ASN A 456 1.58 -16.60 -10.51
CA ASN A 456 1.35 -17.99 -10.12
C ASN A 456 1.80 -18.93 -11.24
N ASN A 457 1.84 -20.23 -10.99
CA ASN A 457 2.36 -21.21 -11.96
C ASN A 457 1.68 -21.18 -13.34
N VAL A 458 0.47 -20.62 -13.47
CA VAL A 458 -0.25 -20.49 -14.74
C VAL A 458 0.05 -19.17 -15.45
N THR A 459 0.35 -18.11 -14.71
CA THR A 459 0.50 -16.73 -15.21
C THR A 459 1.94 -16.25 -15.25
N ASN A 460 2.88 -17.01 -14.66
CA ASN A 460 4.30 -16.71 -14.56
C ASN A 460 4.94 -16.55 -15.95
N ARG A 461 5.24 -15.30 -16.32
CA ARG A 461 5.91 -14.97 -17.58
C ARG A 461 7.44 -14.93 -17.43
N GLU A 462 8.11 -15.13 -18.55
CA GLU A 462 9.55 -14.83 -18.68
C GLU A 462 9.78 -13.32 -18.65
N ILE A 463 10.90 -12.91 -18.06
CA ILE A 463 11.40 -11.53 -18.08
C ILE A 463 12.40 -11.45 -19.23
N THR A 464 12.15 -10.56 -20.19
CA THR A 464 12.94 -10.48 -21.44
C THR A 464 13.50 -9.08 -21.67
N THR A 465 14.33 -8.92 -22.70
CA THR A 465 14.82 -7.61 -23.15
C THR A 465 13.83 -6.82 -24.00
N LYS A 466 12.65 -7.38 -24.30
CA LYS A 466 11.65 -6.78 -25.21
C LYS A 466 10.44 -6.18 -24.51
N ASP A 467 10.18 -6.60 -23.27
CA ASP A 467 9.01 -6.21 -22.51
C ASP A 467 9.44 -5.30 -21.35
N ILE A 468 8.59 -4.34 -20.98
CA ILE A 468 8.68 -3.66 -19.68
C ILE A 468 8.59 -4.68 -18.55
N TYR A 469 9.39 -4.49 -17.49
CA TYR A 469 9.31 -5.24 -16.26
C TYR A 469 9.02 -4.32 -15.06
N LEU A 470 7.86 -4.50 -14.43
CA LEU A 470 7.46 -3.78 -13.21
C LEU A 470 7.74 -4.66 -11.98
N LEU A 471 8.44 -4.08 -11.01
CA LEU A 471 8.72 -4.73 -9.73
C LEU A 471 8.38 -3.78 -8.58
N ASP A 472 7.32 -4.14 -7.84
CA ASP A 472 6.89 -3.50 -6.62
C ASP A 472 7.04 -4.47 -5.45
N SER A 473 7.81 -4.06 -4.45
CA SER A 473 8.19 -4.94 -3.37
C SER A 473 8.79 -4.19 -2.18
N GLY A 474 8.59 -4.72 -0.96
CA GLY A 474 9.14 -4.13 0.25
C GLY A 474 9.48 -5.15 1.34
N GLY A 475 10.13 -4.67 2.39
CA GLY A 475 10.60 -5.48 3.52
C GLY A 475 10.15 -4.93 4.88
N GLN A 476 9.93 -5.84 5.83
CA GLN A 476 9.85 -5.51 7.25
C GLN A 476 11.22 -5.63 7.87
N TYR A 477 11.63 -4.63 8.64
CA TYR A 477 12.85 -4.61 9.43
C TYR A 477 12.52 -4.21 10.86
N LEU A 478 13.28 -4.67 11.86
CA LEU A 478 13.05 -4.23 13.25
C LEU A 478 13.08 -2.70 13.41
N ASP A 479 13.83 -2.02 12.54
CA ASP A 479 13.99 -0.56 12.55
C ASP A 479 13.09 0.17 11.54
N GLY A 480 12.32 -0.50 10.68
CA GLY A 480 11.41 0.18 9.75
C GLY A 480 10.69 -0.74 8.76
N THR A 481 9.82 -0.15 7.94
CA THR A 481 9.08 -0.83 6.86
C THR A 481 9.42 -0.13 5.55
N THR A 482 9.63 -0.89 4.47
CA THR A 482 9.91 -0.32 3.15
C THR A 482 8.82 -0.66 2.15
N ASP A 483 8.68 0.22 1.17
CA ASP A 483 7.87 0.06 -0.03
C ASP A 483 8.59 0.73 -1.20
N VAL A 484 8.67 0.03 -2.34
CA VAL A 484 9.36 0.55 -3.52
C VAL A 484 8.92 -0.20 -4.77
N THR A 485 8.49 0.60 -5.73
CA THR A 485 8.26 0.19 -7.11
C THR A 485 9.25 0.84 -8.05
N ARG A 486 9.88 0.03 -8.89
CA ARG A 486 10.60 0.48 -10.09
C ARG A 486 10.11 -0.29 -11.30
N THR A 487 10.11 0.40 -12.44
CA THR A 487 9.77 -0.17 -13.74
C THR A 487 11.00 -0.07 -14.63
N PHE A 488 11.39 -1.20 -15.24
CA PHE A 488 12.62 -1.38 -16.00
C PHE A 488 12.34 -1.78 -17.44
N HIS A 489 13.32 -1.59 -18.32
CA HIS A 489 13.35 -2.15 -19.66
C HIS A 489 14.79 -2.55 -20.01
N PHE A 490 15.04 -3.84 -20.24
CA PHE A 490 16.41 -4.36 -20.40
C PHE A 490 16.92 -4.39 -21.85
N GLY A 491 16.13 -3.90 -22.81
CA GLY A 491 16.54 -3.66 -24.20
C GLY A 491 16.10 -2.28 -24.68
N GLU A 492 15.56 -2.17 -25.90
CA GLU A 492 15.10 -0.89 -26.48
C GLU A 492 13.59 -0.67 -26.29
N PRO A 493 13.16 0.30 -25.46
CA PRO A 493 11.74 0.57 -25.27
C PRO A 493 11.13 1.34 -26.45
N THR A 494 9.83 1.15 -26.66
CA THR A 494 9.07 1.90 -27.67
C THR A 494 8.91 3.37 -27.30
N ARG A 495 8.58 4.21 -28.29
CA ARG A 495 8.28 5.64 -28.06
C ARG A 495 7.11 5.83 -27.08
N TYR A 496 6.08 5.00 -27.18
CA TYR A 496 4.89 5.12 -26.32
C TYR A 496 5.18 4.73 -24.87
N GLU A 497 5.98 3.67 -24.65
CA GLU A 497 6.48 3.28 -23.33
C GLU A 497 7.30 4.40 -22.68
N ARG A 498 8.24 5.00 -23.43
CA ARG A 498 9.04 6.14 -22.96
C ARG A 498 8.18 7.35 -22.61
N GLU A 499 7.21 7.69 -23.46
CA GLU A 499 6.30 8.80 -23.19
C GLU A 499 5.48 8.59 -21.91
N CYS A 500 4.88 7.40 -21.75
CA CYS A 500 4.09 7.07 -20.57
C CYS A 500 4.95 7.09 -19.29
N TYR A 501 6.13 6.48 -19.35
CA TYR A 501 7.07 6.46 -18.22
C TYR A 501 7.48 7.87 -17.80
N THR A 502 7.82 8.69 -18.79
CA THR A 502 8.27 10.06 -18.55
C THR A 502 7.16 10.90 -17.92
N ARG A 503 5.89 10.74 -18.34
CA ARG A 503 4.75 11.44 -17.71
C ARG A 503 4.53 11.02 -16.27
N VAL A 504 4.64 9.73 -15.97
CA VAL A 504 4.56 9.21 -14.59
C VAL A 504 5.70 9.79 -13.75
N LEU A 505 6.93 9.78 -14.28
CA LEU A 505 8.10 10.34 -13.60
C LEU A 505 7.95 11.85 -13.35
N MET A 506 7.47 12.63 -14.34
CA MET A 506 7.21 14.05 -14.16
C MET A 506 6.23 14.32 -13.02
N GLY A 507 5.21 13.48 -12.87
CA GLY A 507 4.25 13.54 -11.76
C GLY A 507 4.92 13.29 -10.40
N ALA A 508 5.71 12.21 -10.30
CA ALA A 508 6.46 11.88 -9.09
C ALA A 508 7.43 13.00 -8.70
N ILE A 509 8.19 13.54 -9.67
CA ILE A 509 9.13 14.64 -9.41
C ILE A 509 8.38 15.88 -8.93
N ASP A 510 7.27 16.25 -9.57
CA ASP A 510 6.47 17.44 -9.20
C ASP A 510 5.92 17.33 -7.78
N LEU A 511 5.48 16.14 -7.34
CA LEU A 511 5.07 15.92 -5.96
C LEU A 511 6.27 15.97 -4.99
N ALA A 512 7.35 15.24 -5.29
CA ALA A 512 8.52 15.14 -4.43
C ALA A 512 9.26 16.48 -4.21
N GLN A 513 9.23 17.39 -5.18
CA GLN A 513 9.88 18.70 -5.07
C GLN A 513 8.99 19.79 -4.43
N GLN A 514 7.70 19.52 -4.22
CA GLN A 514 6.75 20.52 -3.76
C GLN A 514 7.08 21.05 -2.37
N LYS A 515 7.05 22.39 -2.22
CA LYS A 515 7.00 23.08 -0.93
C LYS A 515 5.57 23.53 -0.66
N PHE A 516 5.06 23.29 0.54
CA PHE A 516 3.66 23.55 0.87
C PHE A 516 3.51 24.11 2.27
N ILE A 517 2.39 24.79 2.53
CA ILE A 517 2.10 25.40 3.83
C ILE A 517 1.71 24.33 4.86
N ALA A 518 2.16 24.48 6.10
CA ALA A 518 1.75 23.62 7.21
C ALA A 518 0.22 23.63 7.36
N GLY A 519 -0.39 22.47 7.61
CA GLY A 519 -1.85 22.31 7.62
C GLY A 519 -2.43 21.73 6.33
N THR A 520 -1.66 21.65 5.24
CA THR A 520 -2.11 21.08 3.97
C THR A 520 -2.34 19.56 4.11
N PRO A 521 -3.53 19.03 3.77
CA PRO A 521 -3.77 17.59 3.72
C PRO A 521 -3.19 16.99 2.43
N GLY A 522 -2.79 15.70 2.47
CA GLY A 522 -2.17 15.05 1.30
C GLY A 522 -3.05 15.00 0.05
N TYR A 523 -4.38 14.91 0.20
CA TYR A 523 -5.32 15.03 -0.92
C TYR A 523 -5.11 16.27 -1.79
N ALA A 524 -4.77 17.42 -1.19
CA ALA A 524 -4.57 18.66 -1.95
C ALA A 524 -3.33 18.61 -2.87
N LEU A 525 -2.43 17.64 -2.66
CA LEU A 525 -1.21 17.46 -3.43
C LEU A 525 -1.32 16.31 -4.46
N ASP A 526 -2.34 15.45 -4.37
CA ASP A 526 -2.54 14.28 -5.25
C ASP A 526 -2.60 14.67 -6.75
N ALA A 527 -3.20 15.81 -7.07
CA ALA A 527 -3.30 16.27 -8.46
C ALA A 527 -1.94 16.60 -9.12
N LEU A 528 -0.90 16.89 -8.34
CA LEU A 528 0.44 17.17 -8.87
C LEU A 528 1.01 15.96 -9.61
N ALA A 529 0.79 14.76 -9.06
CA ALA A 529 1.26 13.52 -9.66
C ALA A 529 0.46 13.09 -10.89
N ARG A 530 -0.79 13.57 -11.03
CA ARG A 530 -1.70 13.20 -12.12
C ARG A 530 -1.65 14.11 -13.34
N ARG A 531 -1.27 15.38 -13.15
CA ARG A 531 -1.48 16.43 -14.15
C ARG A 531 -0.90 16.10 -15.53
N HIS A 532 0.26 15.45 -15.59
CA HIS A 532 0.96 15.15 -16.85
C HIS A 532 0.31 14.02 -17.66
N LEU A 533 -0.38 13.11 -16.97
CA LEU A 533 -1.22 12.09 -17.60
C LEU A 533 -2.56 12.69 -18.04
N TRP A 534 -3.20 13.48 -17.19
CA TRP A 534 -4.48 14.14 -17.51
C TRP A 534 -4.42 15.02 -18.75
N ASN A 535 -3.31 15.75 -18.94
CA ASN A 535 -3.12 16.63 -20.10
C ASN A 535 -3.14 15.89 -21.45
N VAL A 536 -3.02 14.55 -21.45
CA VAL A 536 -3.13 13.70 -22.64
C VAL A 536 -4.23 12.66 -22.54
N GLY A 537 -5.16 12.81 -21.59
CA GLY A 537 -6.29 11.90 -21.43
C GLY A 537 -5.96 10.57 -20.76
N LEU A 538 -4.79 10.43 -20.14
CA LEU A 538 -4.38 9.24 -19.39
C LEU A 538 -4.66 9.40 -17.89
N GLN A 539 -4.76 8.28 -17.15
CA GLN A 539 -5.05 8.24 -15.71
C GLN A 539 -4.62 6.89 -15.09
N TYR A 540 -4.47 6.86 -13.76
CA TYR A 540 -4.37 5.64 -12.95
C TYR A 540 -5.47 5.54 -11.89
N MET A 541 -5.92 4.31 -11.62
CA MET A 541 -7.12 4.00 -10.80
C MET A 541 -6.79 3.63 -9.34
N HIS A 542 -5.79 4.28 -8.75
CA HIS A 542 -5.44 4.17 -7.34
C HIS A 542 -5.01 5.54 -6.77
N GLY A 543 -4.84 5.64 -5.45
CA GLY A 543 -4.28 6.84 -4.81
C GLY A 543 -2.82 7.05 -5.23
N THR A 544 -2.34 8.29 -5.16
CA THR A 544 -0.92 8.62 -5.42
C THR A 544 0.01 8.13 -4.31
N GLY A 545 -0.51 7.88 -3.10
CA GLY A 545 0.26 7.24 -2.05
C GLY A 545 -0.41 7.21 -0.69
N HIS A 546 0.24 6.56 0.26
CA HIS A 546 -0.25 6.26 1.60
C HIS A 546 0.85 6.43 2.64
N GLY A 547 0.49 6.60 3.92
CA GLY A 547 1.49 6.61 4.99
C GLY A 547 2.17 5.25 5.16
N ILE A 548 3.39 5.24 5.70
CA ILE A 548 4.18 4.01 5.99
C ILE A 548 4.45 3.89 7.49
N GLY A 549 4.14 2.74 8.08
CA GLY A 549 4.40 2.45 9.49
C GLY A 549 5.86 2.13 9.81
N ALA A 550 6.27 2.31 11.07
CA ALA A 550 7.61 1.94 11.55
C ALA A 550 7.63 0.50 12.10
N TYR A 551 8.10 -0.44 11.28
CA TYR A 551 7.97 -1.89 11.53
C TYR A 551 6.51 -2.25 11.84
N LEU A 552 5.58 -1.78 11.02
CA LEU A 552 4.12 -1.91 11.18
C LEU A 552 3.52 -2.10 9.77
N SER A 553 2.25 -1.73 9.58
CA SER A 553 1.61 -1.80 8.26
C SER A 553 2.31 -0.92 7.24
N VAL A 554 2.51 -1.49 6.05
CA VAL A 554 3.04 -0.75 4.89
C VAL A 554 2.04 0.32 4.45
N HIS A 555 0.74 0.02 4.47
CA HIS A 555 -0.33 0.99 4.32
C HIS A 555 -0.79 1.48 5.70
N GLU A 556 -0.33 2.66 6.10
CA GLU A 556 -0.62 3.27 7.39
C GLU A 556 -1.39 4.59 7.23
N GLY A 557 -2.64 4.62 7.69
CA GLY A 557 -3.40 5.85 7.83
C GLY A 557 -2.93 6.71 9.03
N PRO A 558 -3.45 7.95 9.15
CA PRO A 558 -4.53 8.53 8.36
C PRO A 558 -4.07 9.44 7.22
N SER A 559 -2.77 9.60 7.01
CA SER A 559 -2.20 10.46 5.96
C SER A 559 -2.09 9.69 4.64
N ALA A 560 -2.51 10.30 3.53
CA ALA A 560 -2.44 9.73 2.20
C ALA A 560 -2.49 10.83 1.13
N PHE A 561 -1.94 10.55 -0.05
CA PHE A 561 -2.19 11.29 -1.29
C PHE A 561 -3.25 10.53 -2.09
N SER A 562 -4.53 10.89 -1.92
CA SER A 562 -5.61 10.16 -2.57
C SER A 562 -6.83 11.04 -2.83
N ASN A 563 -7.43 10.86 -4.00
CA ASN A 563 -8.68 11.47 -4.43
C ASN A 563 -9.66 10.36 -4.87
N PRO A 564 -10.86 10.22 -4.28
CA PRO A 564 -11.39 11.02 -3.17
C PRO A 564 -10.57 10.86 -1.87
N PRO A 565 -10.56 11.87 -0.99
CA PRO A 565 -9.81 11.82 0.26
C PRO A 565 -10.38 10.77 1.22
N TYR A 566 -9.52 9.94 1.82
CA TYR A 566 -9.90 9.07 2.95
C TYR A 566 -10.09 9.86 4.24
N HIS A 567 -9.14 10.75 4.55
CA HIS A 567 -9.20 11.69 5.67
C HIS A 567 -8.57 13.01 5.26
N LEU A 568 -9.05 14.11 5.85
CA LEU A 568 -8.48 15.46 5.66
C LEU A 568 -7.33 15.74 6.65
N THR A 569 -6.58 14.71 7.05
CA THR A 569 -5.48 14.86 8.01
C THR A 569 -4.36 15.72 7.42
N PRO A 570 -3.96 16.82 8.08
CA PRO A 570 -2.80 17.60 7.67
C PRO A 570 -1.51 16.79 7.67
N LEU A 571 -0.66 17.01 6.68
CA LEU A 571 0.70 16.49 6.68
C LEU A 571 1.55 17.22 7.72
N MET A 572 2.35 16.46 8.47
CA MET A 572 3.18 16.95 9.57
C MET A 572 4.62 16.43 9.43
N VAL A 573 5.59 17.21 9.89
CA VAL A 573 7.01 16.82 9.92
C VAL A 573 7.18 15.47 10.61
N GLY A 574 7.92 14.56 9.99
CA GLY A 574 8.17 13.20 10.48
C GLY A 574 7.14 12.16 10.03
N MET A 575 6.15 12.53 9.24
CA MET A 575 5.34 11.56 8.50
C MET A 575 6.13 11.00 7.29
N PHE A 576 5.97 9.70 7.05
CA PHE A 576 6.49 9.00 5.86
C PHE A 576 5.31 8.58 5.00
N LEU A 577 5.37 8.86 3.70
CA LEU A 577 4.34 8.50 2.73
C LEU A 577 4.97 7.94 1.45
N SER A 578 4.33 6.99 0.77
CA SER A 578 4.66 6.66 -0.62
C SER A 578 4.26 7.81 -1.55
N ASP A 579 5.03 7.99 -2.62
CA ASP A 579 4.71 8.75 -3.82
C ASP A 579 4.87 7.78 -4.98
N GLU A 580 3.75 7.24 -5.46
CA GLU A 580 3.65 6.05 -6.33
C GLU A 580 2.72 6.25 -7.55
N PRO A 581 2.82 7.35 -8.34
CA PRO A 581 2.02 7.46 -9.55
C PRO A 581 2.30 6.31 -10.52
N GLY A 582 1.33 6.03 -11.38
CA GLY A 582 1.44 4.96 -12.37
C GLY A 582 0.62 5.20 -13.63
N PHE A 583 0.75 4.28 -14.57
CA PHE A 583 -0.07 4.16 -15.77
C PHE A 583 -0.09 2.70 -16.21
N TYR A 584 -1.24 2.20 -16.65
CA TYR A 584 -1.44 0.78 -16.93
C TYR A 584 -2.17 0.61 -18.26
N GLU A 585 -1.45 0.14 -19.28
CA GLU A 585 -1.98 -0.12 -20.62
C GLU A 585 -2.43 -1.59 -20.70
N ALA A 586 -3.75 -1.79 -20.74
CA ALA A 586 -4.34 -3.12 -20.63
C ALA A 586 -3.85 -4.04 -21.76
N GLY A 587 -3.29 -5.19 -21.37
CA GLY A 587 -2.78 -6.18 -22.33
C GLY A 587 -1.41 -5.85 -22.93
N ALA A 588 -0.74 -4.76 -22.51
CA ALA A 588 0.57 -4.36 -23.01
C ALA A 588 1.62 -4.23 -21.91
N PHE A 589 1.53 -3.22 -21.03
CA PHE A 589 2.51 -2.95 -19.98
C PHE A 589 1.92 -2.12 -18.84
N GLY A 590 2.61 -2.08 -17.70
CA GLY A 590 2.30 -1.14 -16.64
C GLY A 590 3.56 -0.48 -16.09
N ILE A 591 3.38 0.75 -15.62
CA ILE A 591 4.42 1.60 -15.06
C ILE A 591 3.92 2.08 -13.71
N ARG A 592 4.73 1.90 -12.68
CA ARG A 592 4.58 2.56 -11.39
C ARG A 592 5.96 2.94 -10.88
N LEU A 593 6.06 4.15 -10.33
CA LEU A 593 7.31 4.72 -9.85
C LEU A 593 7.10 5.18 -8.43
N GLU A 594 7.65 4.43 -7.48
CA GLU A 594 7.32 4.64 -6.07
C GLU A 594 8.53 4.97 -5.22
N THR A 595 8.45 6.09 -4.51
CA THR A 595 9.48 6.55 -3.59
C THR A 595 8.84 6.94 -2.27
N ILE A 596 9.38 6.43 -1.15
CA ILE A 596 8.95 6.91 0.17
C ILE A 596 9.52 8.30 0.41
N LEU A 597 8.66 9.23 0.81
CA LEU A 597 8.93 10.62 1.13
C LEU A 597 8.71 10.86 2.63
N MET A 598 9.65 11.56 3.28
CA MET A 598 9.46 12.07 4.64
C MET A 598 9.16 13.58 4.60
N VAL A 599 8.10 14.01 5.31
CA VAL A 599 7.78 15.42 5.48
C VAL A 599 8.81 16.09 6.40
N GLN A 600 9.35 17.23 5.97
CA GLN A 600 10.34 18.02 6.70
C GLN A 600 10.04 19.53 6.64
N ASN A 601 10.61 20.30 7.56
CA ASN A 601 10.57 21.76 7.47
C ASN A 601 11.25 22.25 6.18
N ALA A 602 10.67 23.27 5.56
CA ALA A 602 11.20 23.92 4.38
C ALA A 602 11.56 25.37 4.67
N THR A 603 12.71 25.79 4.17
CA THR A 603 13.05 27.20 4.02
C THR A 603 12.53 27.70 2.67
N THR A 604 11.79 28.81 2.70
CA THR A 604 11.23 29.51 1.54
C THR A 604 11.90 30.88 1.38
N LYS A 605 11.91 31.40 0.14
CA LYS A 605 12.47 32.72 -0.17
C LYS A 605 11.76 33.85 0.59
N TYR A 606 10.45 33.73 0.74
CA TYR A 606 9.60 34.68 1.45
C TYR A 606 8.87 33.99 2.60
N ARG A 607 8.44 34.78 3.58
CA ARG A 607 7.55 34.33 4.65
C ARG A 607 6.15 34.87 4.37
N PHE A 608 5.18 33.97 4.26
CA PHE A 608 3.77 34.35 4.20
C PHE A 608 3.20 34.32 5.61
N MET A 609 3.02 35.52 6.19
CA MET A 609 2.67 35.68 7.62
C MET A 609 3.66 34.88 8.50
N ASN A 610 3.14 34.14 9.48
CA ASN A 610 3.91 33.26 10.38
C ASN A 610 3.68 31.78 10.08
N PHE A 611 3.22 31.44 8.87
CA PHE A 611 3.01 30.04 8.53
C PHE A 611 4.34 29.33 8.27
N ASN A 612 4.47 28.13 8.86
CA ASN A 612 5.56 27.23 8.52
C ASN A 612 5.31 26.61 7.14
N PHE A 613 6.39 26.33 6.42
CA PHE A 613 6.34 25.58 5.18
C PHE A 613 7.05 24.24 5.37
N PHE A 614 6.56 23.23 4.67
CA PHE A 614 7.11 21.90 4.61
C PHE A 614 7.57 21.56 3.20
N LYS A 615 8.43 20.54 3.10
CA LYS A 615 8.92 19.91 1.87
C LYS A 615 9.04 18.41 2.12
N PHE A 616 9.32 17.66 1.07
CA PHE A 616 9.65 16.24 1.18
C PHE A 616 11.16 16.00 1.13
N LYS A 617 11.60 14.94 1.82
CA LYS A 617 12.92 14.32 1.66
C LYS A 617 12.69 12.91 1.12
N PRO A 618 13.29 12.53 -0.02
CA PRO A 618 13.24 11.15 -0.49
C PRO A 618 14.00 10.23 0.47
N ILE A 619 13.40 9.08 0.76
CA ILE A 619 13.90 8.05 1.69
C ILE A 619 14.24 6.78 0.91
N THR A 620 13.45 6.40 -0.08
CA THR A 620 13.83 5.38 -1.06
C THR A 620 14.90 5.94 -2.00
N LEU A 621 16.07 5.30 -2.03
CA LEU A 621 17.24 5.73 -2.81
C LEU A 621 17.62 4.66 -3.83
N VAL A 622 16.79 4.53 -4.86
CA VAL A 622 16.99 3.60 -5.97
C VAL A 622 16.76 4.38 -7.26
N PRO A 623 17.71 4.44 -8.19
CA PRO A 623 17.55 5.25 -9.39
C PRO A 623 16.35 4.85 -10.26
N PHE A 624 15.92 5.78 -11.11
CA PHE A 624 14.94 5.52 -12.17
C PHE A 624 15.64 4.92 -13.41
N GLU A 625 14.88 4.24 -14.28
CA GLU A 625 15.40 3.55 -15.46
C GLU A 625 15.70 4.56 -16.58
N PRO A 626 16.98 4.85 -16.90
CA PRO A 626 17.33 5.90 -17.86
C PRO A 626 16.81 5.61 -19.28
N ASN A 627 16.72 4.34 -19.70
CA ASN A 627 16.28 3.99 -21.06
C ASN A 627 14.80 4.34 -21.31
N LEU A 628 14.00 4.37 -20.25
CA LEU A 628 12.58 4.71 -20.32
C LEU A 628 12.30 6.22 -20.25
N ILE A 629 13.32 7.06 -20.05
CA ILE A 629 13.14 8.52 -19.91
C ILE A 629 13.30 9.22 -21.26
N ASP A 630 12.30 10.02 -21.63
CA ASP A 630 12.40 11.03 -22.67
C ASP A 630 12.77 12.38 -22.07
N TYR A 631 14.08 12.61 -21.95
CA TYR A 631 14.62 13.84 -21.36
C TYR A 631 14.15 15.13 -22.07
N SER A 632 13.70 15.06 -23.33
CA SER A 632 13.16 16.22 -24.04
C SER A 632 11.82 16.71 -23.49
N MET A 633 11.10 15.85 -22.76
CA MET A 633 9.82 16.19 -22.11
C MET A 633 10.01 16.80 -20.72
N LEU A 634 11.19 16.63 -20.10
CA LEU A 634 11.46 17.12 -18.75
C LEU A 634 11.78 18.62 -18.76
N SER A 635 11.22 19.34 -17.80
CA SER A 635 11.64 20.72 -17.53
C SER A 635 13.05 20.79 -16.93
N LYS A 636 13.68 21.97 -16.99
CA LYS A 636 15.00 22.20 -16.37
C LYS A 636 15.03 21.85 -14.88
N ASP A 637 13.98 22.21 -14.15
CA ASP A 637 13.87 21.91 -12.72
C ASP A 637 13.73 20.40 -12.45
N GLN A 638 12.99 19.68 -13.31
CA GLN A 638 12.85 18.23 -13.20
C GLN A 638 14.17 17.50 -13.51
N ILE A 639 14.90 17.94 -14.54
CA ILE A 639 16.25 17.42 -14.85
C ILE A 639 17.18 17.66 -13.67
N TYR A 640 17.17 18.87 -13.11
CA TYR A 640 18.00 19.21 -11.95
C TYR A 640 17.64 18.34 -10.73
N TRP A 641 16.35 18.12 -10.46
CA TRP A 641 15.91 17.23 -9.39
C TRP A 641 16.38 15.78 -9.62
N LEU A 642 16.22 15.26 -10.84
CA LEU A 642 16.60 13.88 -11.20
C LEU A 642 18.10 13.64 -11.03
N ASN A 643 18.94 14.57 -11.50
CA ASN A 643 20.40 14.47 -11.35
C ASN A 643 20.81 14.51 -9.87
N ASN A 644 20.21 15.40 -9.07
CA ASN A 644 20.47 15.45 -7.63
C ASN A 644 19.98 14.19 -6.91
N TYR A 645 18.86 13.60 -7.34
CA TYR A 645 18.36 12.34 -6.79
C TYR A 645 19.32 11.19 -7.10
N ASN A 646 19.79 11.07 -8.35
CA ASN A 646 20.79 10.07 -8.72
C ASN A 646 22.08 10.24 -7.92
N LYS A 647 22.55 11.48 -7.76
CA LYS A 647 23.73 11.77 -6.95
C LYS A 647 23.53 11.40 -5.48
N LEU A 648 22.34 11.66 -4.93
CA LEU A 648 21.98 11.26 -3.57
C LEU A 648 21.99 9.74 -3.40
N CYS A 649 21.49 8.99 -4.39
CA CYS A 649 21.55 7.53 -4.40
C CYS A 649 23.01 7.05 -4.35
N GLU A 650 23.89 7.58 -5.20
CA GLU A 650 25.32 7.24 -5.17
C GLU A 650 25.98 7.56 -3.83
N ASP A 651 25.78 8.78 -3.31
CA ASP A 651 26.48 9.27 -2.14
C ASP A 651 26.08 8.51 -0.86
N ILE A 652 24.85 8.01 -0.78
CA ILE A 652 24.35 7.29 0.40
C ILE A 652 24.47 5.77 0.23
N ILE A 653 24.09 5.23 -0.94
CA ILE A 653 24.04 3.78 -1.15
C ILE A 653 25.38 3.22 -1.62
N GLY A 654 26.17 3.99 -2.38
CA GLY A 654 27.48 3.58 -2.87
C GLY A 654 28.44 3.13 -1.76
N PRO A 655 28.64 3.90 -0.67
CA PRO A 655 29.46 3.48 0.46
C PRO A 655 28.95 2.19 1.12
N GLU A 656 27.64 1.99 1.21
CA GLU A 656 27.05 0.80 1.82
C GLU A 656 27.21 -0.44 0.93
N LEU A 657 27.06 -0.31 -0.39
CA LEU A 657 27.37 -1.37 -1.36
C LEU A 657 28.84 -1.78 -1.27
N MET A 658 29.76 -0.81 -1.20
CA MET A 658 31.18 -1.06 -1.01
C MET A 658 31.46 -1.79 0.31
N ARG A 659 30.85 -1.34 1.41
CA ARG A 659 30.97 -1.98 2.74
C ARG A 659 30.48 -3.44 2.73
N GLN A 660 29.48 -3.76 1.92
CA GLN A 660 28.95 -5.12 1.75
C GLN A 660 29.66 -5.92 0.64
N GLY A 661 30.70 -5.38 0.00
CA GLY A 661 31.48 -6.06 -1.04
C GLY A 661 30.73 -6.23 -2.37
N LYS A 662 29.78 -5.34 -2.67
CA LYS A 662 28.88 -5.42 -3.84
C LYS A 662 29.38 -4.56 -5.00
N ASN A 663 30.54 -4.91 -5.56
CA ASN A 663 31.20 -4.10 -6.59
C ASN A 663 30.43 -3.99 -7.91
N ASP A 664 29.79 -5.07 -8.38
CA ASP A 664 28.97 -5.06 -9.60
C ASP A 664 27.80 -4.07 -9.46
N ALA A 665 27.12 -4.14 -8.32
CA ALA A 665 26.02 -3.24 -7.96
C ALA A 665 26.47 -1.79 -7.79
N LEU A 666 27.66 -1.56 -7.22
CA LEU A 666 28.27 -0.23 -7.11
C LEU A 666 28.57 0.37 -8.49
N ASN A 667 29.06 -0.44 -9.43
CA ASN A 667 29.32 0.01 -10.78
C ASN A 667 28.01 0.28 -11.55
N TRP A 668 27.00 -0.57 -11.35
CA TRP A 668 25.67 -0.37 -11.92
C TRP A 668 24.99 0.92 -11.39
N LEU A 669 25.19 1.25 -10.12
CA LEU A 669 24.62 2.46 -9.49
C LEU A 669 25.16 3.78 -10.09
N LYS A 670 26.35 3.76 -10.70
CA LYS A 670 26.96 4.93 -11.32
C LYS A 670 26.26 5.20 -12.65
N ILE A 671 25.25 6.05 -12.62
CA ILE A 671 24.53 6.45 -13.82
C ILE A 671 25.29 7.63 -14.43
N PRO A 672 25.69 7.57 -15.72
CA PRO A 672 26.32 8.71 -16.36
C PRO A 672 25.41 9.95 -16.30
N ASP A 673 26.00 11.15 -16.26
CA ASP A 673 25.27 12.42 -16.31
C ASP A 673 24.63 12.65 -17.71
N GLU A 674 23.81 11.71 -18.20
CA GLU A 674 23.23 11.71 -19.56
C GLU A 674 22.27 12.88 -19.79
N ALA A 675 21.63 13.39 -18.73
CA ALA A 675 20.78 14.57 -18.81
C ALA A 675 21.59 15.84 -19.15
N SER A 676 22.88 15.88 -18.79
CA SER A 676 23.80 16.96 -19.15
C SER A 676 24.21 16.88 -20.62
N GLU A 677 24.52 15.67 -21.11
CA GLU A 677 24.91 15.46 -22.52
C GLU A 677 23.75 15.64 -23.50
N SER A 678 22.55 15.21 -23.13
CA SER A 678 21.34 15.38 -23.93
C SER A 678 20.95 16.87 -24.07
N TYR A 679 21.13 17.64 -22.99
CA TYR A 679 20.91 19.09 -22.99
C TYR A 679 21.96 19.83 -23.84
N ILE A 680 23.24 19.44 -23.72
CA ILE A 680 24.32 19.96 -24.58
C ILE A 680 24.00 19.65 -26.05
N ARG A 681 23.53 18.44 -26.38
CA ARG A 681 23.11 18.09 -27.75
C ARG A 681 21.92 18.92 -28.23
N LEU A 682 20.93 19.18 -27.38
CA LEU A 682 19.75 19.99 -27.75
C LEU A 682 20.10 21.47 -27.96
N GLU A 683 20.92 22.08 -27.11
CA GLU A 683 21.40 23.45 -27.35
C GLU A 683 22.29 23.54 -28.59
N LEU A 684 23.14 22.54 -28.85
CA LEU A 684 23.93 22.45 -30.08
C LEU A 684 23.06 22.24 -31.33
N LEU A 685 21.97 21.46 -31.24
CA LEU A 685 20.99 21.30 -32.32
C LEU A 685 20.21 22.61 -32.58
N TRP A 686 19.84 23.34 -31.53
CA TRP A 686 19.20 24.65 -31.66
C TRP A 686 20.15 25.68 -32.30
N PHE A 687 21.42 25.68 -31.90
CA PHE A 687 22.46 26.50 -32.53
C PHE A 687 22.67 26.14 -34.01
N ASN A 688 22.71 24.85 -34.34
CA ASN A 688 22.87 24.38 -35.73
C ASN A 688 21.64 24.68 -36.61
N VAL A 689 20.43 24.68 -36.05
CA VAL A 689 19.20 25.11 -36.75
C VAL A 689 19.19 26.62 -36.94
N TYR A 690 19.70 27.39 -35.97
CA TYR A 690 19.86 28.84 -36.07
C TYR A 690 20.92 29.24 -37.12
N GLU A 691 22.04 28.52 -37.19
CA GLU A 691 23.08 28.73 -38.22
C GLU A 691 22.63 28.32 -39.63
N LYS A 692 21.89 27.20 -39.77
CA LYS A 692 21.40 26.75 -41.08
C LYS A 692 20.31 27.64 -41.69
N ASN A 693 19.70 28.52 -40.91
CA ASN A 693 18.64 29.42 -41.35
C ASN A 693 19.13 30.86 -41.63
N GLU A 694 20.43 31.06 -41.91
CA GLU A 694 21.06 32.32 -42.39
C GLU A 694 20.19 33.59 -42.23
N GLY A 695 20.07 34.14 -41.01
CA GLY A 695 19.64 35.53 -40.80
C GLY A 695 18.36 36.01 -41.53
N LYS A 696 17.42 35.12 -41.86
CA LYS A 696 16.23 35.42 -42.67
C LYS A 696 14.92 35.07 -41.98
N GLU A 697 14.80 35.37 -40.69
CA GLU A 697 13.50 35.72 -40.14
C GLU A 697 13.65 36.96 -39.25
N LYS A 698 13.00 38.05 -39.66
CA LYS A 698 12.82 39.22 -38.80
C LYS A 698 12.00 38.78 -37.60
N VAL A 699 12.62 38.76 -36.43
CA VAL A 699 11.92 38.70 -35.15
C VAL A 699 10.88 39.85 -35.13
N PRO A 700 9.59 39.59 -34.89
CA PRO A 700 8.60 40.64 -34.74
C PRO A 700 9.01 41.58 -33.59
N GLU A 701 8.98 42.90 -33.84
CA GLU A 701 9.32 43.95 -32.85
C GLU A 701 8.41 43.97 -31.60
N SER A 702 7.49 43.04 -31.44
CA SER A 702 6.61 42.93 -30.26
C SER A 702 7.17 42.08 -29.11
N CYS A 703 8.40 41.55 -29.21
CA CYS A 703 8.98 40.66 -28.19
C CYS A 703 10.27 41.17 -27.53
N VAL A 704 10.45 42.50 -27.40
CA VAL A 704 11.60 43.08 -26.70
C VAL A 704 11.17 44.07 -25.62
N SER A 705 10.92 43.53 -24.43
CA SER A 705 11.12 44.19 -23.13
C SER A 705 11.23 43.05 -22.11
N ASP A 706 12.35 42.66 -21.53
CA ASP A 706 13.58 43.35 -21.15
C ASP A 706 14.75 42.37 -21.30
N ARG A 707 15.86 42.81 -21.92
CA ARG A 707 17.17 42.13 -21.80
C ARG A 707 17.99 42.83 -20.73
N LYS A 708 18.48 42.07 -19.75
CA LYS A 708 19.79 42.31 -19.10
C LYS A 708 20.49 40.99 -18.78
N ASP A 709 21.45 40.63 -19.63
CA ASP A 709 22.85 40.32 -19.31
C ASP A 709 23.18 39.42 -18.10
N TRP A 710 22.47 38.30 -17.92
CA TRP A 710 22.87 37.26 -16.96
C TRP A 710 23.48 36.02 -17.64
N GLU A 711 22.96 35.63 -18.80
CA GLU A 711 23.30 34.33 -19.43
C GLU A 711 24.71 34.30 -20.04
N VAL A 712 25.23 35.43 -20.52
CA VAL A 712 26.60 35.50 -21.07
C VAL A 712 27.65 35.44 -19.95
N LEU A 713 27.37 36.07 -18.80
CA LEU A 713 28.29 36.06 -17.64
C LEU A 713 28.30 34.71 -16.92
N TRP A 714 27.16 34.00 -16.88
CA TRP A 714 27.08 32.66 -16.31
C TRP A 714 27.83 31.63 -17.14
N THR A 715 27.68 31.67 -18.47
CA THR A 715 28.42 30.82 -19.40
C THR A 715 29.93 31.07 -19.29
N LEU A 716 30.36 32.33 -19.17
CA LEU A 716 31.78 32.68 -18.95
C LEU A 716 32.32 32.21 -17.60
N GLN A 717 31.49 32.18 -16.54
CA GLN A 717 31.89 31.65 -15.23
C GLN A 717 32.02 30.12 -15.22
N ILE A 718 31.14 29.41 -15.92
CA ILE A 718 31.24 27.95 -16.09
C ILE A 718 32.47 27.59 -16.91
N VAL A 719 32.74 28.32 -17.99
CA VAL A 719 33.93 28.12 -18.84
C VAL A 719 35.21 28.42 -18.06
N ARG A 720 35.25 29.46 -17.22
CA ARG A 720 36.41 29.76 -16.36
C ARG A 720 36.61 28.73 -15.24
N LYS A 721 35.53 28.21 -14.65
CA LYS A 721 35.60 27.20 -13.58
C LYS A 721 36.03 25.83 -14.12
N ARG A 722 35.59 25.47 -15.32
CA ARG A 722 36.01 24.23 -15.99
C ARG A 722 37.40 24.32 -16.63
N ARG A 723 37.91 25.52 -16.93
CA ARG A 723 39.29 25.69 -17.42
C ARG A 723 40.35 25.19 -16.42
N SER A 724 40.18 25.44 -15.12
CA SER A 724 41.11 24.95 -14.10
C SER A 724 41.00 23.45 -13.82
N GLU A 725 39.87 22.84 -14.17
CA GLU A 725 39.60 21.39 -13.99
C GLU A 725 40.11 20.57 -15.19
N VAL A 726 40.12 21.18 -16.40
CA VAL A 726 40.57 20.53 -17.65
C VAL A 726 42.10 20.58 -17.83
N GLU A 727 42.83 21.45 -17.14
CA GLU A 727 44.30 21.53 -17.24
C GLU A 727 45.05 20.36 -16.56
N ASN A 728 44.38 19.48 -15.81
CA ASN A 728 45.06 18.39 -15.07
C ASN A 728 44.70 16.96 -15.47
N GLU A 729 43.71 16.69 -16.33
CA GLU A 729 43.38 15.30 -16.67
C GLU A 729 43.04 15.08 -18.15
N VAL A 730 43.87 14.23 -18.77
CA VAL A 730 43.60 13.34 -19.91
C VAL A 730 43.80 13.88 -21.34
N LYS A 731 44.60 13.08 -22.07
CA LYS A 731 44.98 13.15 -23.47
C LYS A 731 43.88 12.59 -24.38
N GLY A 732 43.69 13.17 -25.56
CA GLY A 732 43.06 12.50 -26.71
C GLY A 732 42.02 13.35 -27.46
N GLU A 733 42.31 13.63 -28.73
CA GLU A 733 41.60 14.24 -29.87
C GLU A 733 40.27 15.04 -29.76
N VAL A 734 39.47 14.94 -28.71
CA VAL A 734 38.19 15.68 -28.55
C VAL A 734 38.41 17.18 -28.26
N VAL A 735 39.56 17.54 -27.67
CA VAL A 735 39.88 18.94 -27.32
C VAL A 735 40.19 19.79 -28.55
N LYS A 736 40.69 19.23 -29.66
CA LYS A 736 41.03 20.02 -30.85
C LYS A 736 39.78 20.54 -31.58
N GLU A 737 38.73 19.75 -31.67
CA GLU A 737 37.48 20.20 -32.30
C GLU A 737 36.77 21.25 -31.45
N LEU A 738 36.74 21.08 -30.12
CA LEU A 738 36.18 22.07 -29.19
C LEU A 738 36.97 23.38 -29.20
N LEU A 739 38.31 23.34 -29.27
CA LEU A 739 39.14 24.55 -29.31
C LEU A 739 38.97 25.31 -30.64
N VAL A 740 38.83 24.62 -31.77
CA VAL A 740 38.61 25.24 -33.09
C VAL A 740 37.24 25.94 -33.13
N HIS A 741 36.20 25.33 -32.55
CA HIS A 741 34.87 25.95 -32.46
C HIS A 741 34.85 27.13 -31.47
N LEU A 742 35.56 27.04 -30.34
CA LEU A 742 35.72 28.15 -29.40
C LEU A 742 36.49 29.34 -30.00
N ILE A 743 37.53 29.08 -30.81
CA ILE A 743 38.29 30.14 -31.51
C ILE A 743 37.42 30.78 -32.60
N ALA A 744 36.60 30.00 -33.33
CA ALA A 744 35.65 30.52 -34.30
C ALA A 744 34.57 31.40 -33.62
N ILE A 745 34.04 30.99 -32.48
CA ILE A 745 33.08 31.77 -31.68
C ILE A 745 33.70 33.08 -31.18
N VAL A 746 34.96 33.08 -30.74
CA VAL A 746 35.67 34.30 -30.31
C VAL A 746 35.98 35.22 -31.49
N LEU A 747 36.30 34.70 -32.67
CA LEU A 747 36.54 35.50 -33.88
C LEU A 747 35.25 36.10 -34.46
N ILE A 748 34.13 35.39 -34.37
CA ILE A 748 32.81 35.86 -34.83
C ILE A 748 32.22 36.93 -33.88
N LEU A 749 32.41 36.77 -32.56
CA LEU A 749 31.96 37.75 -31.56
C LEU A 749 32.79 39.05 -31.54
N ASN A 750 33.99 39.05 -32.13
CA ASN A 750 34.87 40.22 -32.20
C ASN A 750 34.74 41.04 -33.50
N ASN A 751 33.75 40.77 -34.36
CA ASN A 751 33.49 41.56 -35.57
C ASN A 751 32.78 42.90 -35.28
N GLY A 752 33.36 43.66 -34.36
CA GLY A 752 32.99 45.03 -34.04
C GLY A 752 34.18 45.76 -33.42
N ASN A 753 35.10 46.21 -34.27
CA ASN A 753 36.31 47.01 -33.99
C ASN A 753 37.53 46.27 -33.42
N LEU A 754 38.35 45.78 -34.34
CA LEU A 754 39.81 45.72 -34.15
C LEU A 754 40.47 46.62 -35.20
N ARG A 755 40.86 47.83 -34.78
CA ARG A 755 41.91 48.59 -35.47
C ARG A 755 43.25 48.05 -35.02
N LEU A 756 44.05 47.61 -35.98
CA LEU A 756 45.45 47.21 -35.87
C LEU A 756 46.30 48.35 -35.27
N THR A 757 47.01 48.04 -34.18
CA THR A 757 48.43 48.36 -33.92
C THR A 757 48.97 47.37 -32.92
#